data_AF-A0A3C0BFR0-F1
#
_entry.id   AF-A0A3C0BFR0-F1
#
_cell.length_a   1.000
_cell.length_b   1.000
_cell.length_c   1.000
_cell.angle_alpha   90.00
_cell.angle_beta   90.00
_cell.angle_gamma   90.00
#
_symmetry.space_group_name_H-M   'P 1'
#
loop_
_entity.id
_entity.type
_entity.pdbx_description
1 polymer ?
#
loop_
_entity_poly.entity_id
_entity_poly.type
_entity_poly.pdbx_seq_one_letter_code
_entity_poly.pdbx_strand_id
1 'polypeptide(L)'
;MAKIRNFAKNYQALIYPHTFEHKTGFDQVRTMLKKYCLSQAAVVMVDQMQFLSDAVIIGRLLGETDEMRRLLDSNNGFPSQDYFDLVPALKQIKVEGTYLDTETLINLQLSLITITRIVELISKLDIESYPHLTAINPSQLPPQEIIHQINRLLDEKGDIRDNASERLLKLRKEIHSRTSSIDRKINQVFALAKRNHLVNDDAELTIRNGRLVIPIPAGNKRKLNGYVHDTSATGQTVFIEPAEVFEINNEIQNLSIEERQEIIRILQDFASSIRPQLPELEAFYIFLGVIDFIRAKARLAAEMEAVKPLLSSGPALNWQHAVHPLLKRSLQQQGRKIVDQNIALSPQERIMIISGPNAGGKSVTLKTTALLQYMLQCGLLIPVKEISEAGIFKQIFLEIGDEQSLENDLSTYSSHLMHIKHFLEKSNEQTLILIDEFGAGTEPQLGGAMAEASLAKLNALGCYGIITTHYTNLKLMPAEHPGIFNAAMLYDTREMRPLFKLSPGLPGSSFAFEIARKIGFPDQVLDAAKSKVGSSQLNFEQQLNQLEVDQKAVQQTRIQLLVADETLASLVQRYEKLLKELETTRQAHIKDAKAKARQLLDNANRLIENTIRDIKENQAEKEITRQLRDELQQKKEALLSGPHENEITTSQIFLQKSDKTKQMNDRPRGPIKAGHFVKMEGQESIGKVMDIKGKQATVIFGNITIRTKTERLIPATPQEVRMWEANQHFGKTHSGVIHQLNDKMAGFKMSIDIRGKKAEEASTFIARYIDQAILLNVKEVRILHGKGDGVLRNLLHEHLRDTREVVSFEDESLERGGHGVTIVRFS
;
A
#
# COMPACT_ATOMS: atom_id res chain seq x y z
N MET A 1 29.09 -9.61 -18.92
CA MET A 1 28.85 -9.48 -20.37
C MET A 1 28.92 -10.82 -21.13
N ALA A 2 30.02 -11.60 -21.08
CA ALA A 2 30.12 -12.86 -21.83
C ALA A 2 29.08 -13.94 -21.41
N LYS A 3 28.69 -13.98 -20.13
CA LYS A 3 27.60 -14.85 -19.64
C LYS A 3 26.20 -14.41 -20.06
N ILE A 4 26.00 -13.21 -20.62
CA ILE A 4 24.67 -12.69 -21.03
C ILE A 4 24.33 -13.10 -22.48
N ARG A 5 25.34 -13.23 -23.36
CA ARG A 5 25.12 -13.55 -24.79
C ARG A 5 24.66 -14.99 -25.05
N ASN A 6 24.99 -15.95 -24.19
CA ASN A 6 24.59 -17.36 -24.39
C ASN A 6 23.16 -17.69 -23.91
N PHE A 7 22.42 -16.74 -23.32
CA PHE A 7 21.04 -16.96 -22.85
C PHE A 7 19.95 -16.67 -23.89
N ALA A 8 20.28 -16.03 -25.02
CA ALA A 8 19.29 -15.54 -25.98
C ALA A 8 18.42 -16.64 -26.65
N LYS A 9 18.87 -17.90 -26.70
CA LYS A 9 18.12 -19.01 -27.35
C LYS A 9 17.04 -19.67 -26.46
N ASN A 10 17.00 -19.42 -25.15
CA ASN A 10 16.01 -20.02 -24.24
C ASN A 10 14.82 -19.09 -23.90
N TYR A 11 14.75 -17.89 -24.49
CA TYR A 11 13.80 -16.84 -24.09
C TYR A 11 12.34 -17.07 -24.47
N GLN A 12 12.08 -17.75 -25.60
CA GLN A 12 10.71 -17.97 -26.08
C GLN A 12 9.90 -18.93 -25.19
N ALA A 13 10.53 -19.60 -24.21
CA ALA A 13 9.86 -20.54 -23.32
C ALA A 13 9.45 -19.94 -21.96
N LEU A 14 9.97 -18.77 -21.58
CA LEU A 14 9.74 -18.16 -20.26
C LEU A 14 8.60 -17.14 -20.26
N ILE A 15 8.36 -16.43 -21.36
CA ILE A 15 7.27 -15.46 -21.47
C ILE A 15 6.46 -15.71 -22.73
N TYR A 16 5.16 -15.49 -22.65
CA TYR A 16 4.25 -15.63 -23.78
C TYR A 16 3.13 -14.59 -23.70
N PRO A 17 2.71 -13.97 -24.82
CA PRO A 17 3.21 -14.13 -26.19
C PRO A 17 4.51 -13.33 -26.45
N HIS A 18 5.05 -13.38 -27.67
CA HIS A 18 6.20 -12.53 -28.05
C HIS A 18 5.93 -11.02 -27.93
N THR A 19 4.65 -10.61 -27.98
CA THR A 19 4.21 -9.23 -27.80
C THR A 19 3.97 -8.84 -26.32
N PHE A 20 4.40 -9.67 -25.36
CA PHE A 20 4.19 -9.46 -23.92
C PHE A 20 4.58 -8.05 -23.45
N GLU A 21 5.77 -7.55 -23.80
CA GLU A 21 6.23 -6.24 -23.35
C GLU A 21 5.31 -5.11 -23.85
N HIS A 22 4.85 -5.18 -25.10
CA HIS A 22 3.93 -4.20 -25.66
C HIS A 22 2.53 -4.30 -25.03
N LYS A 23 2.01 -5.52 -24.81
CA LYS A 23 0.69 -5.73 -24.19
C LYS A 23 0.65 -5.24 -22.74
N THR A 24 1.77 -5.30 -22.02
CA THR A 24 1.91 -4.83 -20.62
C THR A 24 2.32 -3.37 -20.51
N GLY A 25 2.85 -2.76 -21.58
CA GLY A 25 3.41 -1.40 -21.57
C GLY A 25 4.86 -1.33 -21.05
N PHE A 26 5.55 -2.47 -20.90
CA PHE A 26 6.93 -2.49 -20.42
C PHE A 26 7.91 -1.77 -21.36
N ASP A 27 7.60 -1.70 -22.65
CA ASP A 27 8.30 -0.87 -23.63
C ASP A 27 8.38 0.60 -23.20
N GLN A 28 7.29 1.15 -22.67
CA GLN A 28 7.26 2.51 -22.13
C GLN A 28 8.12 2.64 -20.87
N VAL A 29 8.13 1.61 -20.01
CA VAL A 29 9.02 1.58 -18.82
C VAL A 29 10.49 1.56 -19.24
N ARG A 30 10.86 0.81 -20.30
CA ARG A 30 12.21 0.86 -20.88
C ARG A 30 12.54 2.26 -21.39
N THR A 31 11.63 2.90 -22.11
CA THR A 31 11.83 4.29 -22.57
C THR A 31 12.01 5.26 -21.40
N MET A 32 11.25 5.10 -20.32
CA MET A 32 11.43 5.89 -19.10
C MET A 32 12.80 5.65 -18.47
N LEU A 33 13.23 4.39 -18.38
CA LEU A 33 14.55 4.04 -17.83
C LEU A 33 15.70 4.64 -18.65
N LYS A 34 15.61 4.58 -19.99
CA LYS A 34 16.62 5.17 -20.89
C LYS A 34 16.81 6.66 -20.70
N LYS A 35 15.76 7.40 -20.34
CA LYS A 35 15.85 8.85 -20.06
C LYS A 35 16.74 9.17 -18.86
N TYR A 36 16.91 8.22 -17.95
CA TYR A 36 17.77 8.38 -16.78
C TYR A 36 19.22 7.93 -17.02
N CYS A 37 19.51 7.18 -18.08
CA CYS A 37 20.87 6.79 -18.43
C CYS A 37 21.68 8.01 -18.89
N LEU A 38 22.91 8.14 -18.40
CA LEU A 38 23.84 9.19 -18.86
C LEU A 38 24.83 8.68 -19.92
N SER A 39 25.10 7.37 -19.93
CA SER A 39 26.05 6.72 -20.82
C SER A 39 25.33 5.81 -21.83
N GLN A 40 25.90 5.69 -23.03
CA GLN A 40 25.41 4.76 -24.04
C GLN A 40 25.52 3.30 -23.56
N ALA A 41 26.53 2.98 -22.76
CA ALA A 41 26.70 1.66 -22.15
C ALA A 41 25.49 1.25 -21.29
N ALA A 42 24.96 2.18 -20.48
CA ALA A 42 23.75 1.93 -19.69
C ALA A 42 22.50 1.75 -20.57
N VAL A 43 22.34 2.54 -21.64
CA VAL A 43 21.24 2.39 -22.59
C VAL A 43 21.25 0.99 -23.23
N VAL A 44 22.44 0.51 -23.61
CA VAL A 44 22.60 -0.86 -24.14
C VAL A 44 22.24 -1.92 -23.09
N MET A 45 22.56 -1.71 -21.82
CA MET A 45 22.14 -2.61 -20.73
C MET A 45 20.62 -2.59 -20.53
N VAL A 46 19.95 -1.42 -20.69
CA VAL A 46 18.49 -1.33 -20.68
C VAL A 46 17.89 -2.15 -21.83
N ASP A 47 18.47 -2.11 -23.02
CA ASP A 47 17.99 -2.90 -24.17
C ASP A 47 18.22 -4.40 -23.98
N GLN A 48 19.27 -4.78 -23.26
CA GLN A 48 19.60 -6.18 -22.95
C GLN A 48 18.91 -6.73 -21.70
N MET A 49 18.23 -5.87 -20.92
CA MET A 49 17.48 -6.29 -19.73
C MET A 49 16.35 -7.22 -20.16
N GLN A 50 16.14 -8.30 -19.41
CA GLN A 50 15.26 -9.39 -19.81
C GLN A 50 14.65 -10.07 -18.58
N PHE A 51 13.62 -10.89 -18.79
CA PHE A 51 12.99 -11.68 -17.74
C PHE A 51 13.91 -12.80 -17.23
N LEU A 52 14.17 -12.82 -15.92
CA LEU A 52 15.02 -13.79 -15.26
C LEU A 52 14.18 -14.73 -14.38
N SER A 53 14.67 -15.92 -14.07
CA SER A 53 14.00 -16.90 -13.18
C SER A 53 14.86 -17.36 -12.00
N ASP A 54 16.06 -16.83 -11.86
CA ASP A 54 16.99 -17.14 -10.77
C ASP A 54 16.83 -16.13 -9.63
N ALA A 55 16.33 -16.61 -8.49
CA ALA A 55 16.07 -15.82 -7.29
C ALA A 55 17.33 -15.11 -6.75
N VAL A 56 18.50 -15.73 -6.85
CA VAL A 56 19.76 -15.15 -6.35
C VAL A 56 20.18 -13.96 -7.21
N ILE A 57 20.09 -14.12 -8.54
CA ILE A 57 20.43 -13.05 -9.49
C ILE A 57 19.45 -11.89 -9.34
N ILE A 58 18.14 -12.18 -9.28
CA ILE A 58 17.10 -11.15 -9.12
C ILE A 58 17.26 -10.42 -7.78
N GLY A 59 17.47 -11.16 -6.69
CA GLY A 59 17.71 -10.57 -5.37
C GLY A 59 18.91 -9.64 -5.33
N ARG A 60 20.01 -10.01 -6.00
CA ARG A 60 21.18 -9.14 -6.17
C ARG A 60 20.84 -7.88 -6.98
N LEU A 61 20.22 -8.00 -8.15
CA LEU A 61 19.89 -6.86 -9.02
C LEU A 61 18.92 -5.86 -8.35
N LEU A 62 17.95 -6.37 -7.59
CA LEU A 62 17.03 -5.56 -6.79
C LEU A 62 17.75 -4.92 -5.60
N GLY A 63 18.65 -5.66 -4.96
CA GLY A 63 19.51 -5.15 -3.89
C GLY A 63 20.42 -4.01 -4.32
N GLU A 64 21.12 -4.15 -5.45
CA GLU A 64 21.93 -3.08 -6.07
C GLU A 64 21.11 -1.82 -6.31
N THR A 65 19.88 -1.99 -6.81
CA THR A 65 18.98 -0.87 -7.12
C THR A 65 18.45 -0.18 -5.87
N ASP A 66 18.06 -0.95 -4.85
CA ASP A 66 17.58 -0.41 -3.59
C ASP A 66 18.67 0.31 -2.79
N GLU A 67 19.87 -0.29 -2.72
CA GLU A 67 21.04 0.34 -2.13
C GLU A 67 21.40 1.65 -2.83
N MET A 68 21.40 1.67 -4.17
CA MET A 68 21.65 2.90 -4.93
C MET A 68 20.56 3.94 -4.70
N ARG A 69 19.29 3.53 -4.60
CA ARG A 69 18.18 4.44 -4.26
C ARG A 69 18.41 5.09 -2.89
N ARG A 70 18.68 4.28 -1.85
CA ARG A 70 19.00 4.77 -0.50
C ARG A 70 20.23 5.69 -0.49
N LEU A 71 21.24 5.39 -1.31
CA LEU A 71 22.43 6.23 -1.45
C LEU A 71 22.10 7.58 -2.08
N LEU A 72 21.28 7.60 -3.13
CA LEU A 72 20.84 8.84 -3.79
C LEU A 72 19.93 9.69 -2.90
N ASP A 73 19.10 9.07 -2.06
CA ASP A 73 18.20 9.77 -1.14
C ASP A 73 18.95 10.37 0.06
N SER A 74 19.98 9.68 0.56
CA SER A 74 20.78 10.11 1.70
C SER A 74 21.89 11.11 1.35
N ASN A 75 22.39 11.08 0.11
CA ASN A 75 23.58 11.83 -0.29
C ASN A 75 23.34 12.66 -1.57
N ASN A 76 23.18 13.98 -1.40
CA ASN A 76 23.00 14.94 -2.51
C ASN A 76 24.22 15.06 -3.46
N GLY A 77 25.29 14.28 -3.25
CA GLY A 77 26.59 14.43 -3.93
C GLY A 77 27.02 13.27 -4.86
N PHE A 78 26.15 12.31 -5.19
CA PHE A 78 26.56 11.22 -6.11
C PHE A 78 26.94 11.79 -7.49
N PRO A 79 28.14 11.49 -8.03
CA PRO A 79 28.59 12.03 -9.31
C PRO A 79 27.59 11.70 -10.44
N SER A 80 27.13 12.73 -11.15
CA SER A 80 26.11 12.60 -12.20
C SER A 80 26.45 13.39 -13.47
N GLN A 81 27.71 13.78 -13.62
CA GLN A 81 28.26 14.49 -14.76
C GLN A 81 29.42 13.67 -15.35
N ASP A 82 29.82 13.99 -16.58
CA ASP A 82 31.03 13.45 -17.22
C ASP A 82 31.01 11.93 -17.53
N TYR A 83 29.84 11.38 -17.85
CA TYR A 83 29.65 9.99 -18.28
C TYR A 83 29.90 9.84 -19.79
N PHE A 84 31.14 10.06 -20.23
CA PHE A 84 31.52 9.95 -21.63
C PHE A 84 31.75 8.49 -22.05
N ASP A 85 31.25 8.10 -23.23
CA ASP A 85 31.57 6.79 -23.82
C ASP A 85 32.85 6.90 -24.67
N LEU A 86 33.98 6.56 -24.06
CA LEU A 86 35.28 6.59 -24.72
C LEU A 86 35.74 5.22 -25.19
N VAL A 87 34.92 4.17 -25.07
CA VAL A 87 35.29 2.83 -25.54
C VAL A 87 35.64 2.81 -27.04
N PRO A 88 34.92 3.51 -27.94
CA PRO A 88 35.30 3.60 -29.34
C PRO A 88 36.67 4.25 -29.55
N ALA A 89 36.94 5.35 -28.85
CA ALA A 89 38.21 6.09 -28.94
C ALA A 89 39.39 5.28 -28.38
N LEU A 90 39.18 4.59 -27.24
CA LEU A 90 40.17 3.68 -26.65
C LEU A 90 40.49 2.49 -27.55
N LYS A 91 39.51 1.98 -28.31
CA LYS A 91 39.74 0.94 -29.31
C LYS A 91 40.54 1.44 -30.50
N GLN A 92 40.32 2.69 -30.93
CA GLN A 92 41.07 3.28 -32.03
C GLN A 92 42.57 3.35 -31.70
N ILE A 93 42.92 3.77 -30.47
CA ILE A 93 44.33 3.90 -30.05
C ILE A 93 45.06 2.58 -29.81
N LYS A 94 44.39 1.43 -29.95
CA LYS A 94 45.06 0.12 -29.97
C LYS A 94 46.00 -0.03 -31.17
N VAL A 95 45.70 0.64 -32.28
CA VAL A 95 46.54 0.62 -33.48
C VAL A 95 47.71 1.59 -33.30
N GLU A 96 48.93 1.14 -33.54
CA GLU A 96 50.12 2.00 -33.46
C GLU A 96 50.03 3.18 -34.45
N GLY A 97 50.53 4.34 -34.04
CA GLY A 97 50.49 5.58 -34.83
C GLY A 97 49.17 6.35 -34.80
N THR A 98 48.14 5.85 -34.10
CA THR A 98 46.89 6.61 -33.86
C THR A 98 46.96 7.40 -32.54
N TYR A 99 46.09 8.40 -32.41
CA TYR A 99 46.07 9.35 -31.28
C TYR A 99 44.64 9.77 -30.91
N LEU A 100 44.48 10.36 -29.72
CA LEU A 100 43.25 11.03 -29.27
C LEU A 100 43.37 12.53 -29.54
N ASP A 101 42.30 13.17 -29.98
CA ASP A 101 42.24 14.63 -30.07
C ASP A 101 42.09 15.27 -28.68
N THR A 102 42.24 16.60 -28.63
CA THR A 102 42.21 17.37 -27.38
C THR A 102 40.85 17.26 -26.67
N GLU A 103 39.74 17.30 -27.41
CA GLU A 103 38.40 17.13 -26.85
C GLU A 103 38.23 15.74 -26.19
N THR A 104 38.68 14.68 -26.86
CA THR A 104 38.63 13.32 -26.29
C THR A 104 39.53 13.18 -25.07
N LEU A 105 40.68 13.86 -25.03
CA LEU A 105 41.54 13.88 -23.85
C LEU A 105 40.88 14.56 -22.64
N ILE A 106 40.19 15.68 -22.86
CA ILE A 106 39.43 16.36 -21.80
C ILE A 106 38.32 15.42 -21.29
N ASN A 107 37.57 14.81 -22.20
CA ASN A 107 36.53 13.84 -21.84
C ASN A 107 37.10 12.64 -21.06
N LEU A 108 38.29 12.15 -21.43
CA LEU A 108 39.00 11.08 -20.73
C LEU A 108 39.42 11.51 -19.32
N GLN A 109 39.89 12.74 -19.17
CA GLN A 109 40.26 13.27 -17.87
C GLN A 109 39.04 13.38 -16.95
N LEU A 110 37.98 14.03 -17.41
CA LEU A 110 36.76 14.25 -16.63
C LEU A 110 36.10 12.93 -16.26
N SER A 111 36.02 11.97 -17.18
CA SER A 111 35.45 10.65 -16.90
C SER A 111 36.26 9.88 -15.86
N LEU A 112 37.61 9.90 -15.92
CA LEU A 112 38.46 9.23 -14.94
C LEU A 112 38.35 9.87 -13.54
N ILE A 113 38.22 11.20 -13.47
CA ILE A 113 37.94 11.91 -12.21
C ILE A 113 36.58 11.45 -11.64
N THR A 114 35.54 11.37 -12.47
CA THR A 114 34.21 10.90 -12.06
C THR A 114 34.24 9.45 -11.58
N ILE A 115 34.93 8.55 -12.30
CA ILE A 115 35.08 7.16 -11.90
C ILE A 115 35.82 7.07 -10.55
N THR A 116 36.90 7.84 -10.38
CA THR A 116 37.66 7.89 -9.11
C THR A 116 36.75 8.30 -7.95
N ARG A 117 35.95 9.37 -8.12
CA ARG A 117 34.99 9.83 -7.10
C ARG A 117 33.95 8.78 -6.75
N ILE A 118 33.42 8.06 -7.74
CA ILE A 118 32.43 6.99 -7.53
C ILE A 118 33.07 5.85 -6.72
N VAL A 119 34.26 5.38 -7.11
CA VAL A 119 34.95 4.29 -6.42
C VAL A 119 35.27 4.68 -4.97
N GLU A 120 35.76 5.89 -4.74
CA GLU A 120 36.03 6.40 -3.38
C GLU A 120 34.76 6.52 -2.53
N LEU A 121 33.66 6.99 -3.12
CA LEU A 121 32.38 7.13 -2.42
C LEU A 121 31.86 5.76 -1.99
N ILE A 122 31.85 4.78 -2.90
CA ILE A 122 31.40 3.41 -2.59
C ILE A 122 32.33 2.73 -1.59
N SER A 123 33.65 2.94 -1.67
CA SER A 123 34.63 2.39 -0.73
C SER A 123 34.46 2.91 0.71
N LYS A 124 33.81 4.06 0.91
CA LYS A 124 33.52 4.63 2.23
C LYS A 124 32.20 4.12 2.82
N LEU A 125 31.40 3.37 2.05
CA LEU A 125 30.15 2.81 2.54
C LEU A 125 30.41 1.65 3.48
N ASP A 126 29.55 1.55 4.51
CA ASP A 126 29.52 0.40 5.39
C ASP A 126 29.03 -0.86 4.64
N ILE A 127 29.82 -1.93 4.71
CA ILE A 127 29.58 -3.18 3.98
C ILE A 127 28.30 -3.87 4.47
N GLU A 128 27.95 -3.72 5.75
CA GLU A 128 26.71 -4.31 6.29
C GLU A 128 25.47 -3.63 5.69
N SER A 129 25.54 -2.31 5.47
CA SER A 129 24.43 -1.50 4.96
C SER A 129 24.30 -1.52 3.42
N TYR A 130 25.42 -1.69 2.70
CA TYR A 130 25.52 -1.62 1.23
C TYR A 130 26.29 -2.80 0.59
N PRO A 131 25.99 -4.06 0.94
CA PRO A 131 26.79 -5.21 0.51
C PRO A 131 26.85 -5.40 -1.01
N HIS A 132 25.79 -5.06 -1.76
CA HIS A 132 25.73 -5.29 -3.19
C HIS A 132 26.53 -4.24 -3.99
N LEU A 133 26.45 -2.97 -3.61
CA LEU A 133 27.23 -1.89 -4.22
C LEU A 133 28.72 -2.03 -3.92
N THR A 134 29.08 -2.41 -2.69
CA THR A 134 30.50 -2.66 -2.36
C THR A 134 31.07 -3.86 -3.13
N ALA A 135 30.25 -4.87 -3.42
CA ALA A 135 30.69 -6.05 -4.16
C ALA A 135 30.98 -5.79 -5.64
N ILE A 136 30.35 -4.77 -6.25
CA ILE A 136 30.63 -4.38 -7.65
C ILE A 136 31.73 -3.33 -7.77
N ASN A 137 32.19 -2.76 -6.65
CA ASN A 137 33.20 -1.72 -6.64
C ASN A 137 34.57 -2.30 -7.05
N PRO A 138 35.30 -1.67 -7.99
CA PRO A 138 36.68 -2.02 -8.29
C PRO A 138 37.56 -1.95 -7.05
N SER A 139 38.50 -2.90 -6.93
CA SER A 139 39.48 -2.90 -5.85
C SER A 139 40.59 -1.85 -6.02
N GLN A 140 40.72 -1.29 -7.22
CA GLN A 140 41.76 -0.34 -7.60
C GLN A 140 41.12 0.94 -8.15
N LEU A 141 41.80 2.07 -7.96
CA LEU A 141 41.42 3.35 -8.54
C LEU A 141 41.95 3.46 -9.97
N PRO A 142 41.31 4.28 -10.83
CA PRO A 142 41.86 4.60 -12.13
C PRO A 142 43.30 5.13 -12.05
N PRO A 143 44.18 4.77 -13.01
CA PRO A 143 45.56 5.23 -13.01
C PRO A 143 45.68 6.76 -12.98
N GLN A 144 46.04 7.31 -11.82
CA GLN A 144 46.16 8.77 -11.63
C GLN A 144 47.25 9.38 -12.50
N GLU A 145 48.25 8.59 -12.89
CA GLU A 145 49.31 9.02 -13.80
C GLU A 145 48.77 9.51 -15.14
N ILE A 146 47.68 8.92 -15.66
CA ILE A 146 47.02 9.38 -16.89
C ILE A 146 46.49 10.80 -16.69
N ILE A 147 45.80 11.06 -15.59
CA ILE A 147 45.23 12.38 -15.28
C ILE A 147 46.35 13.42 -15.13
N HIS A 148 47.46 13.05 -14.49
CA HIS A 148 48.64 13.91 -14.36
C HIS A 148 49.31 14.20 -15.70
N GLN A 149 49.41 13.22 -16.59
CA GLN A 149 49.95 13.41 -17.93
C GLN A 149 49.06 14.33 -18.76
N ILE A 150 47.73 14.16 -18.73
CA ILE A 150 46.80 15.06 -19.42
C ILE A 150 46.94 16.49 -18.89
N ASN A 151 47.03 16.69 -17.58
CA ASN A 151 47.25 18.00 -16.96
C ASN A 151 48.58 18.67 -17.34
N ARG A 152 49.60 17.88 -17.69
CA ARG A 152 50.87 18.42 -18.22
C ARG A 152 50.76 18.81 -19.70
N LEU A 153 49.90 18.12 -20.45
CA LEU A 153 49.70 18.36 -21.87
C LEU A 153 48.72 19.50 -22.16
N LEU A 154 47.63 19.61 -21.40
CA LEU A 154 46.54 20.55 -21.64
C LEU A 154 46.54 21.73 -20.66
N ASP A 155 46.20 22.91 -21.14
CA ASP A 155 45.95 24.10 -20.32
C ASP A 155 44.50 24.15 -19.81
N GLU A 156 44.13 25.22 -19.10
CA GLU A 156 42.78 25.42 -18.55
C GLU A 156 41.69 25.59 -19.64
N LYS A 157 42.08 25.92 -20.87
CA LYS A 157 41.18 26.08 -22.01
C LYS A 157 41.01 24.80 -22.81
N GLY A 158 41.80 23.76 -22.53
CA GLY A 158 41.81 22.50 -23.27
C GLY A 158 42.76 22.48 -24.47
N ASP A 159 43.59 23.51 -24.63
CA ASP A 159 44.62 23.57 -25.67
C ASP A 159 45.91 22.91 -25.20
N ILE A 160 46.70 22.38 -26.14
CA ILE A 160 48.03 21.85 -25.79
C ILE A 160 48.90 22.99 -25.29
N ARG A 161 49.50 22.82 -24.11
CA ARG A 161 50.42 23.79 -23.49
C ARG A 161 51.66 24.02 -24.35
N ASP A 162 52.14 25.26 -24.37
CA ASP A 162 53.38 25.63 -25.08
C ASP A 162 54.58 24.77 -24.65
N ASN A 163 54.62 24.38 -23.37
CA ASN A 163 55.70 23.60 -22.78
C ASN A 163 55.49 22.09 -22.82
N ALA A 164 54.50 21.58 -23.57
CA ALA A 164 54.29 20.15 -23.75
C ALA A 164 55.50 19.45 -24.42
N SER A 165 56.26 20.19 -25.23
CA SER A 165 57.52 19.76 -25.86
C SER A 165 58.44 20.95 -26.02
N GLU A 166 59.75 20.75 -25.86
CA GLU A 166 60.75 21.79 -26.17
C GLU A 166 60.68 22.25 -27.63
N ARG A 167 60.35 21.34 -28.56
CA ARG A 167 60.21 21.67 -29.98
C ARG A 167 58.95 22.49 -30.24
N LEU A 168 57.83 22.15 -29.59
CA LEU A 168 56.59 22.92 -29.70
C LEU A 168 56.78 24.35 -29.20
N LEU A 169 57.46 24.52 -28.07
CA LEU A 169 57.78 25.83 -27.50
C LEU A 169 58.61 26.69 -28.47
N LYS A 170 59.60 26.08 -29.14
CA LYS A 170 60.43 26.76 -30.15
C LYS A 170 59.60 27.18 -31.36
N LEU A 171 58.79 26.27 -31.92
CA LEU A 171 57.91 26.55 -33.07
C LEU A 171 56.92 27.68 -32.77
N ARG A 172 56.24 27.65 -31.62
CA ARG A 172 55.30 28.72 -31.24
C ARG A 172 55.98 30.07 -31.04
N LYS A 173 57.18 30.09 -30.45
CA LYS A 173 57.99 31.33 -30.34
C LYS A 173 58.40 31.86 -31.71
N GLU A 174 58.78 30.99 -32.64
CA GLU A 174 59.12 31.38 -34.01
C GLU A 174 57.90 31.94 -34.75
N ILE A 175 56.75 31.27 -34.70
CA ILE A 175 55.49 31.75 -35.26
C ILE A 175 55.14 33.14 -34.71
N HIS A 176 55.20 33.32 -33.38
CA HIS A 176 54.90 34.59 -32.75
C HIS A 176 55.88 35.71 -33.16
N SER A 177 57.18 35.39 -33.23
CA SER A 177 58.22 36.32 -33.66
C SER A 177 58.05 36.75 -35.13
N ARG A 178 57.73 35.79 -36.01
CA ARG A 178 57.47 36.04 -37.44
C ARG A 178 56.19 36.85 -37.64
N THR A 179 55.13 36.53 -36.91
CA THR A 179 53.85 37.29 -36.92
C THR A 179 54.09 38.73 -36.48
N SER A 180 54.81 38.93 -35.37
CA SER A 180 55.20 40.28 -34.90
C SER A 180 56.11 41.02 -35.89
N SER A 181 56.82 40.29 -36.75
CA SER A 181 57.64 40.87 -37.81
C SER A 181 56.79 41.29 -39.00
N ILE A 182 55.73 40.54 -39.35
CA ILE A 182 54.73 40.96 -40.34
C ILE A 182 54.10 42.28 -39.93
N ASP A 183 53.61 42.39 -38.70
CA ASP A 183 52.96 43.61 -38.23
C ASP A 183 53.90 44.81 -38.31
N ARG A 184 55.17 44.65 -37.92
CA ARG A 184 56.17 45.72 -38.05
C ARG A 184 56.43 46.08 -39.50
N LYS A 185 56.60 45.09 -40.37
CA LYS A 185 57.01 45.29 -41.77
C LYS A 185 55.87 45.84 -42.62
N ILE A 186 54.64 45.38 -42.42
CA ILE A 186 53.48 45.92 -43.12
C ILE A 186 53.20 47.36 -42.70
N ASN A 187 53.35 47.70 -41.42
CA ASN A 187 53.21 49.08 -40.96
C ASN A 187 54.32 49.98 -41.52
N GLN A 188 55.56 49.48 -41.67
CA GLN A 188 56.65 50.21 -42.32
C GLN A 188 56.37 50.46 -43.80
N VAL A 189 55.97 49.42 -44.55
CA VAL A 189 55.63 49.52 -45.97
C VAL A 189 54.42 50.45 -46.17
N PHE A 190 53.43 50.38 -45.29
CA PHE A 190 52.28 51.26 -45.29
C PHE A 190 52.64 52.73 -45.02
N ALA A 191 53.48 52.99 -44.03
CA ALA A 191 53.99 54.34 -43.74
C ALA A 191 54.80 54.92 -44.92
N LEU A 192 55.63 54.10 -45.57
CA LEU A 192 56.36 54.47 -46.78
C LEU A 192 55.41 54.77 -47.96
N ALA A 193 54.39 53.93 -48.15
CA ALA A 193 53.37 54.13 -49.18
C ALA A 193 52.59 55.44 -48.95
N LYS A 194 52.27 55.78 -47.69
CA LYS A 194 51.61 57.03 -47.31
C LYS A 194 52.50 58.25 -47.56
N ARG A 195 53.78 58.18 -47.15
CA ARG A 195 54.77 59.25 -47.38
C ARG A 195 55.01 59.52 -48.88
N ASN A 196 54.92 58.49 -49.71
CA ASN A 196 55.13 58.59 -51.16
C ASN A 196 53.84 58.87 -51.95
N HIS A 197 52.72 59.20 -51.27
CA HIS A 197 51.40 59.44 -51.89
C HIS A 197 50.92 58.28 -52.80
N LEU A 198 51.27 57.04 -52.45
CA LEU A 198 50.85 55.84 -53.17
C LEU A 198 49.49 55.33 -52.70
N VAL A 199 49.06 55.72 -51.50
CA VAL A 199 47.75 55.43 -50.89
C VAL A 199 47.04 56.76 -50.61
N ASN A 200 45.71 56.73 -50.47
CA ASN A 200 44.95 57.93 -50.08
C ASN A 200 45.29 58.34 -48.63
N ASP A 201 45.15 59.61 -48.28
CA ASP A 201 45.53 60.12 -46.95
C ASP A 201 44.68 59.52 -45.80
N ASP A 202 43.47 59.09 -46.12
CA ASP A 202 42.49 58.42 -45.26
C ASP A 202 42.53 56.88 -45.37
N ALA A 203 43.47 56.31 -46.16
CA ALA A 203 43.61 54.88 -46.26
C ALA A 203 44.01 54.25 -44.92
N GLU A 204 43.45 53.09 -44.61
CA GLU A 204 43.82 52.23 -43.47
C GLU A 204 44.20 50.84 -43.99
N LEU A 205 44.99 50.10 -43.21
CA LEU A 205 45.26 48.69 -43.49
C LEU A 205 43.93 47.91 -43.41
N THR A 206 43.68 47.05 -44.40
CA THR A 206 42.45 46.26 -44.46
C THR A 206 42.77 44.79 -44.57
N ILE A 207 41.83 43.94 -44.14
CA ILE A 207 41.95 42.48 -44.27
C ILE A 207 41.09 42.02 -45.45
N ARG A 208 41.69 41.36 -46.43
CA ARG A 208 41.01 40.73 -47.57
C ARG A 208 41.39 39.27 -47.64
N ASN A 209 40.39 38.38 -47.69
CA ASN A 209 40.59 36.92 -47.68
C ASN A 209 41.49 36.42 -46.52
N GLY A 210 41.37 37.04 -45.35
CA GLY A 210 42.17 36.70 -44.16
C GLY A 210 43.62 37.21 -44.17
N ARG A 211 44.02 37.99 -45.18
CA ARG A 211 45.36 38.58 -45.28
C ARG A 211 45.32 40.09 -45.13
N LEU A 212 46.31 40.65 -44.45
CA LEU A 212 46.52 42.09 -44.34
C LEU A 212 47.03 42.66 -45.66
N VAL A 213 46.32 43.64 -46.21
CA VAL A 213 46.57 44.23 -47.52
C VAL A 213 46.54 45.75 -47.45
N ILE A 214 47.31 46.38 -48.35
CA ILE A 214 47.38 47.83 -48.49
C ILE A 214 46.46 48.27 -49.64
N PRO A 215 45.46 49.13 -49.41
CA PRO A 215 44.58 49.63 -50.46
C PRO A 215 45.26 50.74 -51.27
N ILE A 216 45.51 50.51 -52.55
CA ILE A 216 46.21 51.43 -53.46
C ILE A 216 45.29 51.80 -54.64
N PRO A 217 45.21 53.09 -55.04
CA PRO A 217 44.52 53.48 -56.26
C PRO A 217 45.06 52.74 -57.51
N ALA A 218 44.19 52.28 -58.40
CA ALA A 218 44.53 51.39 -59.51
C ALA A 218 45.65 51.93 -60.43
N GLY A 219 45.79 53.26 -60.56
CA GLY A 219 46.87 53.90 -61.31
C GLY A 219 48.27 53.75 -60.69
N ASN A 220 48.35 53.49 -59.39
CA ASN A 220 49.60 53.33 -58.64
C ASN A 220 49.96 51.85 -58.38
N LYS A 221 49.18 50.89 -58.87
CA LYS A 221 49.35 49.45 -58.57
C LYS A 221 50.72 48.86 -58.90
N ARG A 222 51.45 49.44 -59.87
CA ARG A 222 52.80 49.00 -60.29
C ARG A 222 53.93 49.61 -59.47
N LYS A 223 53.63 50.59 -58.60
CA LYS A 223 54.64 51.33 -57.81
C LYS A 223 54.92 50.69 -56.45
N LEU A 224 54.02 49.85 -55.95
CA LEU A 224 54.25 49.02 -54.75
C LEU A 224 54.58 47.60 -55.20
N ASN A 225 55.71 47.06 -54.75
CA ASN A 225 56.09 45.69 -55.04
C ASN A 225 55.27 44.71 -54.18
N GLY A 226 54.34 43.98 -54.80
CA GLY A 226 53.44 43.07 -54.09
C GLY A 226 52.44 42.37 -55.01
N TYR A 227 51.63 41.51 -54.42
CA TYR A 227 50.64 40.68 -55.10
C TYR A 227 49.24 41.25 -54.91
N VAL A 228 48.49 41.35 -56.00
CA VAL A 228 47.09 41.81 -55.97
C VAL A 228 46.21 40.67 -55.45
N HIS A 229 45.51 40.91 -54.34
CA HIS A 229 44.58 39.95 -53.75
C HIS A 229 43.13 40.21 -54.11
N ASP A 230 42.76 41.48 -54.25
CA ASP A 230 41.37 41.87 -54.51
C ASP A 230 41.31 43.24 -55.19
N THR A 231 40.19 43.57 -55.81
CA THR A 231 39.92 44.87 -56.43
C THR A 231 38.54 45.37 -56.00
N SER A 232 38.42 46.66 -55.69
CA SER A 232 37.12 47.28 -55.34
C SER A 232 36.07 47.10 -56.44
N ALA A 233 34.78 47.09 -56.08
CA ALA A 233 33.67 46.92 -57.02
C ALA A 233 33.64 47.98 -58.15
N THR A 234 34.17 49.18 -57.90
CA THR A 234 34.30 50.27 -58.88
C THR A 234 35.57 50.18 -59.73
N GLY A 235 36.46 49.23 -59.44
CA GLY A 235 37.76 49.06 -60.11
C GLY A 235 38.82 50.10 -59.74
N GLN A 236 38.50 51.06 -58.87
CA GLN A 236 39.35 52.23 -58.61
C GLN A 236 40.46 51.97 -57.57
N THR A 237 40.25 51.01 -56.66
CA THR A 237 41.23 50.62 -55.64
C THR A 237 41.60 49.15 -55.77
N VAL A 238 42.89 48.86 -55.68
CA VAL A 238 43.50 47.54 -55.74
C VAL A 238 44.12 47.23 -54.38
N PHE A 239 43.84 46.05 -53.83
CA PHE A 239 44.35 45.61 -52.54
C PHE A 239 45.60 44.75 -52.74
N ILE A 240 46.75 45.22 -52.26
CA ILE A 240 48.06 44.61 -52.52
C ILE A 240 48.67 44.09 -51.20
N GLU A 241 49.07 42.82 -51.18
CA GLU A 241 49.96 42.26 -50.14
C GLU A 241 51.42 42.53 -50.56
N PRO A 242 52.21 43.26 -49.76
CA PRO A 242 53.62 43.48 -50.05
C PRO A 242 54.39 42.16 -50.21
N ALA A 243 55.30 42.07 -51.18
CA ALA A 243 56.08 40.85 -51.42
C ALA A 243 56.85 40.39 -50.17
N GLU A 244 57.37 41.35 -49.39
CA GLU A 244 58.08 41.09 -48.12
C GLU A 244 57.19 40.48 -47.03
N VAL A 245 55.88 40.75 -47.06
CA VAL A 245 54.90 40.18 -46.13
C VAL A 245 54.47 38.79 -46.60
N PHE A 246 54.31 38.62 -47.92
CA PHE A 246 53.95 37.34 -48.53
C PHE A 246 54.95 36.22 -48.19
N GLU A 247 56.26 36.51 -48.27
CA GLU A 247 57.31 35.53 -47.91
C GLU A 247 57.20 35.09 -46.44
N ILE A 248 57.03 36.05 -45.52
CA ILE A 248 56.91 35.75 -44.09
C ILE A 248 55.61 34.99 -43.80
N ASN A 249 54.51 35.30 -44.49
CA ASN A 249 53.25 34.57 -44.36
C ASN A 249 53.39 33.08 -44.78
N ASN A 250 54.12 32.79 -45.86
CA ASN A 250 54.39 31.40 -46.26
C ASN A 250 55.30 30.68 -45.25
N GLU A 251 56.30 31.36 -44.67
CA GLU A 251 57.12 30.81 -43.57
C GLU A 251 56.26 30.47 -42.36
N ILE A 252 55.36 31.37 -41.94
CA ILE A 252 54.41 31.13 -40.85
C ILE A 252 53.54 29.91 -41.17
N GLN A 253 53.01 29.82 -42.39
CA GLN A 253 52.20 28.67 -42.80
C GLN A 253 52.98 27.36 -42.70
N ASN A 254 54.24 27.33 -43.13
CA ASN A 254 55.10 26.15 -43.00
C ASN A 254 55.35 25.80 -41.52
N LEU A 255 55.67 26.80 -40.69
CA LEU A 255 55.85 26.61 -39.25
C LEU A 255 54.58 26.10 -38.57
N SER A 256 53.39 26.57 -38.98
CA SER A 256 52.11 26.07 -38.48
C SER A 256 51.83 24.62 -38.88
N ILE A 257 52.26 24.18 -40.07
CA ILE A 257 52.20 22.77 -40.46
C ILE A 257 53.13 21.94 -39.58
N GLU A 258 54.36 22.41 -39.34
CA GLU A 258 55.31 21.73 -38.43
C GLU A 258 54.79 21.68 -36.99
N GLU A 259 54.17 22.75 -36.49
CA GLU A 259 53.51 22.81 -35.19
C GLU A 259 52.43 21.73 -35.08
N ARG A 260 51.58 21.62 -36.11
CA ARG A 260 50.52 20.60 -36.14
C ARG A 260 51.07 19.18 -36.14
N GLN A 261 52.16 18.92 -36.87
CA GLN A 261 52.82 17.61 -36.86
C GLN A 261 53.43 17.31 -35.49
N GLU A 262 54.04 18.30 -34.83
CA GLU A 262 54.60 18.14 -33.49
C GLU A 262 53.48 17.88 -32.46
N ILE A 263 52.34 18.56 -32.57
CA ILE A 263 51.15 18.28 -31.76
C ILE A 263 50.69 16.83 -31.94
N ILE A 264 50.56 16.36 -33.18
CA ILE A 264 50.18 14.97 -33.47
C ILE A 264 51.19 13.99 -32.86
N ARG A 265 52.49 14.27 -32.96
CA ARG A 265 53.55 13.45 -32.36
C ARG A 265 53.40 13.36 -30.84
N ILE A 266 53.16 14.48 -30.16
CA ILE A 266 52.92 14.52 -28.71
C ILE A 266 51.69 13.67 -28.33
N LEU A 267 50.61 13.77 -29.09
CA LEU A 267 49.39 12.99 -28.86
C LEU A 267 49.59 11.49 -29.13
N GLN A 268 50.41 11.13 -30.13
CA GLN A 268 50.81 9.75 -30.41
C GLN A 268 51.71 9.18 -29.30
N ASP A 269 52.64 9.97 -28.77
CA ASP A 269 53.51 9.59 -27.64
C ASP A 269 52.65 9.33 -26.39
N PHE A 270 51.69 10.23 -26.12
CA PHE A 270 50.72 10.04 -25.04
C PHE A 270 49.88 8.76 -25.24
N ALA A 271 49.30 8.55 -26.44
CA ALA A 271 48.56 7.34 -26.75
C ALA A 271 49.41 6.08 -26.54
N SER A 272 50.70 6.12 -26.92
CA SER A 272 51.65 5.03 -26.72
C SER A 272 51.87 4.71 -25.24
N SER A 273 51.91 5.72 -24.38
CA SER A 273 52.05 5.53 -22.93
C SER A 273 50.81 4.89 -22.28
N ILE A 274 49.62 5.09 -22.86
CA ILE A 274 48.35 4.54 -22.35
C ILE A 274 48.06 3.14 -22.87
N ARG A 275 48.56 2.77 -24.06
CA ARG A 275 48.30 1.45 -24.69
C ARG A 275 48.40 0.25 -23.73
N PRO A 276 49.43 0.13 -22.87
CA PRO A 276 49.53 -0.98 -21.91
C PRO A 276 48.39 -1.04 -20.88
N GLN A 277 47.76 0.10 -20.57
CA GLN A 277 46.71 0.25 -19.56
C GLN A 277 45.29 0.17 -20.17
N LEU A 278 45.15 0.02 -21.48
CA LEU A 278 43.84 -0.05 -22.16
C LEU A 278 42.89 -1.13 -21.60
N PRO A 279 43.34 -2.36 -21.29
CA PRO A 279 42.45 -3.38 -20.73
C PRO A 279 41.85 -2.95 -19.37
N GLU A 280 42.64 -2.27 -18.56
CA GLU A 280 42.22 -1.76 -17.25
C GLU A 280 41.23 -0.59 -17.41
N LEU A 281 41.52 0.35 -18.31
CA LEU A 281 40.60 1.43 -18.65
C LEU A 281 39.26 0.90 -19.17
N GLU A 282 39.28 -0.10 -20.06
CA GLU A 282 38.04 -0.74 -20.56
C GLU A 282 37.21 -1.32 -19.40
N ALA A 283 37.84 -1.90 -18.37
CA ALA A 283 37.15 -2.40 -17.19
C ALA A 283 36.48 -1.26 -16.38
N PHE A 284 37.14 -0.12 -16.24
CA PHE A 284 36.56 1.06 -15.58
C PHE A 284 35.38 1.65 -16.34
N TYR A 285 35.40 1.68 -17.68
CA TYR A 285 34.24 2.11 -18.48
C TYR A 285 33.07 1.12 -18.40
N ILE A 286 33.35 -0.18 -18.32
CA ILE A 286 32.32 -1.20 -18.05
C ILE A 286 31.69 -0.93 -16.68
N PHE A 287 32.51 -0.70 -15.65
CA PHE A 287 32.04 -0.35 -14.31
C PHE A 287 31.18 0.92 -14.31
N LEU A 288 31.64 1.98 -14.98
CA LEU A 288 30.90 3.25 -15.10
C LEU A 288 29.52 3.02 -15.73
N GLY A 289 29.44 2.21 -16.79
CA GLY A 289 28.17 1.83 -17.43
C GLY A 289 27.25 1.02 -16.52
N VAL A 290 27.80 0.08 -15.72
CA VAL A 290 27.03 -0.70 -14.73
C VAL A 290 26.47 0.21 -13.64
N ILE A 291 27.30 1.10 -13.08
CA ILE A 291 26.86 2.05 -12.06
C ILE A 291 25.79 3.00 -12.60
N ASP A 292 25.97 3.51 -13.81
CA ASP A 292 24.96 4.35 -14.46
C ASP A 292 23.63 3.59 -14.65
N PHE A 293 23.68 2.34 -15.10
CA PHE A 293 22.49 1.50 -15.24
C PHE A 293 21.77 1.30 -13.89
N ILE A 294 22.50 1.00 -12.81
CA ILE A 294 21.93 0.84 -11.46
C ILE A 294 21.35 2.17 -10.96
N ARG A 295 22.06 3.28 -11.15
CA ARG A 295 21.61 4.64 -10.83
C ARG A 295 20.34 5.01 -11.59
N ALA A 296 20.26 4.70 -12.88
CA ALA A 296 19.07 4.95 -13.69
C ALA A 296 17.87 4.16 -13.17
N LYS A 297 18.05 2.88 -12.79
CA LYS A 297 17.00 2.07 -12.15
C LYS A 297 16.54 2.67 -10.82
N ALA A 298 17.48 3.15 -10.01
CA ALA A 298 17.18 3.78 -8.72
C ALA A 298 16.40 5.10 -8.89
N ARG A 299 16.76 5.93 -9.88
CA ARG A 299 16.03 7.16 -10.23
C ARG A 299 14.61 6.87 -10.72
N LEU A 300 14.46 5.86 -11.58
CA LEU A 300 13.14 5.40 -12.02
C LEU A 300 12.31 4.88 -10.85
N ALA A 301 12.93 4.13 -9.93
CA ALA A 301 12.26 3.66 -8.73
C ALA A 301 11.78 4.82 -7.85
N ALA A 302 12.59 5.87 -7.68
CA ALA A 302 12.20 7.07 -6.98
C ALA A 302 11.03 7.81 -7.67
N GLU A 303 11.04 7.96 -9.01
CA GLU A 303 9.93 8.57 -9.77
C GLU A 303 8.61 7.80 -9.56
N MET A 304 8.68 6.46 -9.51
CA MET A 304 7.50 5.60 -9.37
C MET A 304 7.05 5.38 -7.91
N GLU A 305 7.82 5.84 -6.92
CA GLU A 305 7.68 5.46 -5.50
C GLU A 305 7.77 3.93 -5.31
N ALA A 306 8.71 3.30 -6.01
CA ALA A 306 8.95 1.88 -5.99
C ALA A 306 9.95 1.46 -4.90
N VAL A 307 9.72 0.28 -4.33
CA VAL A 307 10.51 -0.28 -3.22
C VAL A 307 10.96 -1.71 -3.53
N LYS A 308 11.91 -2.24 -2.75
CA LYS A 308 12.28 -3.65 -2.76
C LYS A 308 11.32 -4.43 -1.84
N PRO A 309 10.41 -5.27 -2.37
CA PRO A 309 9.58 -6.13 -1.54
C PRO A 309 10.41 -7.25 -0.90
N LEU A 310 9.82 -7.95 0.07
CA LEU A 310 10.36 -9.21 0.58
C LEU A 310 10.34 -10.25 -0.54
N LEU A 311 11.48 -10.86 -0.83
CA LEU A 311 11.61 -11.81 -1.92
C LEU A 311 11.46 -13.24 -1.41
N SER A 312 10.60 -14.00 -2.09
CA SER A 312 10.47 -15.44 -1.91
C SER A 312 11.12 -16.18 -3.07
N SER A 313 11.83 -17.28 -2.80
CA SER A 313 12.49 -18.08 -3.85
C SER A 313 11.49 -18.86 -4.70
N GLY A 314 10.29 -19.10 -4.19
CA GLY A 314 9.21 -19.79 -4.88
C GLY A 314 8.12 -18.85 -5.41
N PRO A 315 7.14 -19.41 -6.14
CA PRO A 315 5.95 -18.69 -6.57
C PRO A 315 5.13 -18.20 -5.36
N ALA A 316 4.99 -16.89 -5.23
CA ALA A 316 4.21 -16.24 -4.19
C ALA A 316 3.88 -14.81 -4.65
N LEU A 317 2.74 -14.28 -4.23
CA LEU A 317 2.39 -12.90 -4.51
C LEU A 317 1.57 -12.39 -3.33
N ASN A 318 2.05 -11.39 -2.61
CA ASN A 318 1.28 -10.72 -1.57
C ASN A 318 1.66 -9.25 -1.54
N TRP A 319 1.02 -8.48 -2.42
CA TRP A 319 1.30 -7.06 -2.59
C TRP A 319 0.27 -6.21 -1.89
N GLN A 320 0.77 -5.24 -1.15
CA GLN A 320 -0.01 -4.23 -0.44
C GLN A 320 0.21 -2.90 -1.13
N HIS A 321 -0.88 -2.17 -1.39
CA HIS A 321 -0.84 -0.86 -2.06
C HIS A 321 -0.11 -0.89 -3.42
N ALA A 322 -0.34 -1.92 -4.23
CA ALA A 322 0.24 -2.04 -5.56
C ALA A 322 -0.36 -1.00 -6.53
N VAL A 323 0.50 -0.34 -7.31
CA VAL A 323 0.09 0.73 -8.21
C VAL A 323 0.61 0.48 -9.63
N HIS A 324 -0.21 0.75 -10.64
CA HIS A 324 0.26 0.71 -12.03
C HIS A 324 1.05 1.99 -12.37
N PRO A 325 2.36 1.93 -12.63
CA PRO A 325 3.20 3.13 -12.76
C PRO A 325 2.83 4.03 -13.94
N LEU A 326 2.57 3.43 -15.12
CA LEU A 326 2.18 4.20 -16.32
C LEU A 326 0.81 4.86 -16.17
N LEU A 327 -0.16 4.16 -15.58
CA LEU A 327 -1.48 4.71 -15.30
C LEU A 327 -1.41 5.82 -14.25
N LYS A 328 -0.60 5.67 -13.19
CA LYS A 328 -0.35 6.71 -12.18
C LYS A 328 0.09 8.00 -12.86
N ARG A 329 1.09 7.91 -13.74
CA ARG A 329 1.62 9.04 -14.50
C ARG A 329 0.56 9.69 -15.40
N SER A 330 -0.18 8.89 -16.16
CA SER A 330 -1.24 9.39 -17.05
C SER A 330 -2.36 10.10 -16.27
N LEU A 331 -2.78 9.54 -15.14
CA LEU A 331 -3.80 10.14 -14.27
C LEU A 331 -3.30 11.43 -13.61
N GLN A 332 -2.04 11.47 -13.15
CA GLN A 332 -1.43 12.67 -12.59
C GLN A 332 -1.41 13.83 -13.58
N GLN A 333 -1.10 13.57 -14.86
CA GLN A 333 -1.18 14.57 -15.94
C GLN A 333 -2.60 15.11 -16.16
N GLN A 334 -3.62 14.31 -15.84
CA GLN A 334 -5.04 14.70 -15.91
C GLN A 334 -5.58 15.26 -14.57
N GLY A 335 -4.73 15.46 -13.56
CA GLY A 335 -5.14 15.92 -12.22
C GLY A 335 -5.97 14.90 -11.43
N ARG A 336 -5.90 13.61 -11.79
CA ARG A 336 -6.62 12.50 -11.12
C ARG A 336 -5.68 11.68 -10.24
N LYS A 337 -6.23 11.05 -9.21
CA LYS A 337 -5.50 10.15 -8.30
C LYS A 337 -5.69 8.70 -8.73
N ILE A 338 -4.63 7.91 -8.64
CA ILE A 338 -4.69 6.45 -8.82
C ILE A 338 -5.20 5.79 -7.55
N VAL A 339 -5.99 4.72 -7.69
CA VAL A 339 -6.40 3.83 -6.61
C VAL A 339 -5.45 2.63 -6.61
N ASP A 340 -4.92 2.32 -5.43
CA ASP A 340 -4.02 1.21 -5.20
C ASP A 340 -4.77 -0.12 -4.99
N GLN A 341 -4.07 -1.23 -5.19
CA GLN A 341 -4.65 -2.57 -5.12
C GLN A 341 -3.89 -3.45 -4.13
N ASN A 342 -4.64 -4.28 -3.41
CA ASN A 342 -4.07 -5.39 -2.65
C ASN A 342 -4.29 -6.67 -3.45
N ILE A 343 -3.21 -7.36 -3.82
CA ILE A 343 -3.24 -8.54 -4.68
C ILE A 343 -2.48 -9.63 -3.95
N ALA A 344 -3.12 -10.77 -3.71
CA ALA A 344 -2.51 -11.89 -3.03
C ALA A 344 -2.85 -13.20 -3.73
N LEU A 345 -1.85 -14.06 -3.93
CA LEU A 345 -1.94 -15.44 -4.38
C LEU A 345 -1.05 -16.30 -3.47
N SER A 346 -1.58 -17.42 -2.99
CA SER A 346 -0.91 -18.33 -2.08
C SER A 346 -0.97 -19.78 -2.61
N PRO A 347 -0.19 -20.72 -2.07
CA PRO A 347 -0.28 -22.13 -2.48
C PRO A 347 -1.68 -22.73 -2.34
N GLN A 348 -2.50 -22.21 -1.40
CA GLN A 348 -3.90 -22.61 -1.17
C GLN A 348 -4.88 -21.85 -2.07
N GLU A 349 -4.55 -20.61 -2.42
CA GLU A 349 -5.36 -19.69 -3.23
C GLU A 349 -4.54 -19.21 -4.42
N ARG A 350 -4.34 -20.10 -5.41
CA ARG A 350 -3.40 -19.89 -6.53
C ARG A 350 -3.99 -19.12 -7.68
N ILE A 351 -5.29 -19.30 -7.95
CA ILE A 351 -5.97 -18.68 -9.10
C ILE A 351 -7.10 -17.78 -8.61
N MET A 352 -6.99 -16.49 -8.91
CA MET A 352 -7.98 -15.48 -8.61
C MET A 352 -8.90 -15.24 -9.81
N ILE A 353 -10.20 -15.42 -9.62
CA ILE A 353 -11.23 -15.07 -10.60
C ILE A 353 -11.78 -13.69 -10.26
N ILE A 354 -11.45 -12.69 -11.07
CA ILE A 354 -11.94 -11.32 -10.95
C ILE A 354 -13.24 -11.15 -11.74
N SER A 355 -14.29 -10.74 -11.04
CA SER A 355 -15.60 -10.44 -11.61
C SER A 355 -16.08 -9.02 -11.25
N GLY A 356 -17.11 -8.55 -11.94
CA GLY A 356 -17.67 -7.20 -11.79
C GLY A 356 -17.80 -6.44 -13.11
N PRO A 357 -18.26 -5.18 -13.11
CA PRO A 357 -18.54 -4.40 -14.32
C PRO A 357 -17.27 -4.12 -15.15
N ASN A 358 -17.40 -3.95 -16.48
CA ASN A 358 -16.25 -3.73 -17.39
C ASN A 358 -15.45 -2.47 -17.03
N ALA A 359 -16.14 -1.39 -16.70
CA ALA A 359 -15.53 -0.15 -16.22
C ALA A 359 -15.01 -0.22 -14.77
N GLY A 360 -15.03 -1.39 -14.11
CA GLY A 360 -14.63 -1.58 -12.72
C GLY A 360 -13.12 -1.66 -12.47
N GLY A 361 -12.30 -1.82 -13.51
CA GLY A 361 -10.84 -1.90 -13.39
C GLY A 361 -10.24 -3.31 -13.43
N LYS A 362 -11.02 -4.34 -13.84
CA LYS A 362 -10.56 -5.75 -13.91
C LYS A 362 -9.26 -5.91 -14.73
N SER A 363 -9.27 -5.44 -15.98
CA SER A 363 -8.11 -5.50 -16.88
C SER A 363 -6.93 -4.66 -16.36
N VAL A 364 -7.19 -3.58 -15.62
CA VAL A 364 -6.13 -2.75 -15.02
C VAL A 364 -5.39 -3.52 -13.93
N THR A 365 -6.09 -4.23 -13.06
CA THR A 365 -5.47 -5.07 -12.02
C THR A 365 -4.64 -6.20 -12.62
N LEU A 366 -5.13 -6.81 -13.70
CA LEU A 366 -4.39 -7.84 -14.43
C LEU A 366 -3.13 -7.26 -15.09
N LYS A 367 -3.23 -6.13 -15.81
CA LYS A 367 -2.07 -5.42 -16.39
C LYS A 367 -1.06 -4.96 -15.34
N THR A 368 -1.54 -4.49 -14.20
CA THR A 368 -0.70 -4.12 -13.05
C THR A 368 0.11 -5.32 -12.61
N THR A 369 -0.53 -6.48 -12.47
CA THR A 369 0.15 -7.72 -12.07
C THR A 369 1.19 -8.17 -13.07
N ALA A 370 0.84 -8.17 -14.36
CA ALA A 370 1.74 -8.54 -15.43
C ALA A 370 2.99 -7.65 -15.44
N LEU A 371 2.79 -6.32 -15.40
CA LEU A 371 3.86 -5.34 -15.49
C LEU A 371 4.76 -5.37 -14.26
N LEU A 372 4.20 -5.39 -13.05
CA LEU A 372 5.00 -5.39 -11.82
C LEU A 372 5.80 -6.68 -11.66
N GLN A 373 5.19 -7.85 -11.90
CA GLN A 373 5.94 -9.10 -11.81
C GLN A 373 7.09 -9.15 -12.83
N TYR A 374 6.84 -8.68 -14.05
CA TYR A 374 7.87 -8.62 -15.09
C TYR A 374 8.99 -7.63 -14.72
N MET A 375 8.65 -6.42 -14.24
CA MET A 375 9.62 -5.44 -13.75
C MET A 375 10.51 -6.02 -12.65
N LEU A 376 9.92 -6.68 -11.65
CA LEU A 376 10.64 -7.31 -10.55
C LEU A 376 11.67 -8.33 -11.06
N GLN A 377 11.25 -9.21 -11.97
CA GLN A 377 12.10 -10.26 -12.54
C GLN A 377 13.06 -9.76 -13.62
N CYS A 378 12.97 -8.48 -14.00
CA CYS A 378 14.02 -7.74 -14.72
C CYS A 378 15.01 -7.05 -13.78
N GLY A 379 14.81 -7.13 -12.45
CA GLY A 379 15.65 -6.47 -11.46
C GLY A 379 15.31 -4.99 -11.24
N LEU A 380 14.08 -4.57 -11.54
CA LEU A 380 13.53 -3.25 -11.23
C LEU A 380 12.70 -3.31 -9.94
N LEU A 381 12.82 -2.28 -9.11
CA LEU A 381 11.93 -2.10 -7.97
C LEU A 381 10.49 -1.85 -8.43
N ILE A 382 9.51 -2.23 -7.62
CA ILE A 382 8.09 -2.12 -7.97
C ILE A 382 7.32 -1.21 -6.98
N PRO A 383 6.33 -0.42 -7.46
CA PRO A 383 5.49 0.44 -6.64
C PRO A 383 4.47 -0.36 -5.80
N VAL A 384 4.96 -0.85 -4.67
CA VAL A 384 4.20 -1.56 -3.62
C VAL A 384 4.68 -1.06 -2.26
N LYS A 385 4.01 -1.45 -1.17
CA LYS A 385 4.49 -1.20 0.19
C LYS A 385 5.62 -2.16 0.58
N GLU A 386 6.57 -1.74 1.41
CA GLU A 386 7.75 -2.54 1.81
C GLU A 386 7.41 -3.90 2.44
N ILE A 387 6.29 -3.99 3.16
CA ILE A 387 5.80 -5.24 3.77
C ILE A 387 5.31 -6.29 2.76
N SER A 388 5.24 -5.92 1.48
CA SER A 388 4.79 -6.81 0.41
C SER A 388 5.78 -7.95 0.19
N GLU A 389 5.26 -9.12 -0.17
CA GLU A 389 6.04 -10.28 -0.59
C GLU A 389 5.88 -10.50 -2.10
N ALA A 390 6.99 -10.75 -2.77
CA ALA A 390 7.01 -11.09 -4.18
C ALA A 390 7.87 -12.32 -4.43
N GLY A 391 7.24 -13.35 -5.00
CA GLY A 391 7.87 -14.59 -5.39
C GLY A 391 8.37 -14.57 -6.82
N ILE A 392 9.15 -15.61 -7.15
CA ILE A 392 9.81 -15.77 -8.45
C ILE A 392 9.04 -16.81 -9.27
N PHE A 393 8.53 -16.42 -10.43
CA PHE A 393 7.91 -17.34 -11.38
C PHE A 393 8.91 -17.73 -12.45
N LYS A 394 8.90 -19.00 -12.89
CA LYS A 394 9.71 -19.40 -14.04
C LYS A 394 9.11 -18.93 -15.35
N GLN A 395 7.78 -18.83 -15.41
CA GLN A 395 7.07 -18.48 -16.64
C GLN A 395 5.94 -17.49 -16.38
N ILE A 396 5.72 -16.55 -17.29
CA ILE A 396 4.55 -15.66 -17.27
C ILE A 396 3.85 -15.69 -18.62
N PHE A 397 2.58 -16.07 -18.59
CA PHE A 397 1.74 -16.15 -19.78
C PHE A 397 0.60 -15.15 -19.70
N LEU A 398 0.36 -14.49 -20.83
CA LEU A 398 -0.54 -13.35 -20.91
C LEU A 398 -1.49 -13.46 -22.09
N GLU A 399 -2.78 -13.38 -21.83
CA GLU A 399 -3.82 -13.24 -22.83
C GLU A 399 -4.63 -12.00 -22.49
N ILE A 400 -4.32 -10.88 -23.16
CA ILE A 400 -5.04 -9.62 -23.02
C ILE A 400 -5.31 -9.05 -24.42
N GLY A 401 -6.54 -8.56 -24.61
CA GLY A 401 -6.95 -7.73 -25.73
C GLY A 401 -7.34 -8.50 -26.99
N ASP A 402 -8.05 -7.81 -27.88
CA ASP A 402 -8.43 -8.32 -29.19
C ASP A 402 -7.20 -8.28 -30.11
N GLU A 403 -6.69 -9.44 -30.53
CA GLU A 403 -5.79 -9.52 -31.67
C GLU A 403 -6.59 -9.29 -32.96
N GLN A 404 -6.97 -8.04 -33.22
CA GLN A 404 -7.39 -7.59 -34.55
C GLN A 404 -6.16 -7.11 -35.32
N SER A 405 -5.26 -8.03 -35.67
CA SER A 405 -4.39 -7.80 -36.80
C SER A 405 -5.13 -8.26 -38.06
N LEU A 406 -5.29 -7.34 -39.02
CA LEU A 406 -5.71 -7.64 -40.39
C LEU A 406 -4.79 -8.69 -41.07
N GLU A 407 -3.68 -9.06 -40.44
CA GLU A 407 -2.63 -9.94 -40.94
C GLU A 407 -2.80 -11.42 -40.53
N ASN A 408 -3.78 -11.76 -39.68
CA ASN A 408 -4.10 -13.15 -39.36
C ASN A 408 -5.49 -13.50 -39.91
N ASP A 409 -5.55 -14.34 -40.95
CA ASP A 409 -6.77 -14.92 -41.57
C ASP A 409 -7.60 -15.83 -40.61
N LEU A 410 -7.41 -15.73 -39.29
CA LEU A 410 -8.06 -16.54 -38.27
C LEU A 410 -9.07 -15.71 -37.47
N SER A 411 -10.24 -16.30 -37.21
CA SER A 411 -11.26 -15.70 -36.34
C SER A 411 -10.69 -15.37 -34.95
N THR A 412 -11.14 -14.28 -34.31
CA THR A 412 -10.72 -13.85 -32.96
C THR A 412 -10.72 -15.01 -31.96
N TYR A 413 -11.74 -15.87 -32.01
CA TYR A 413 -11.88 -17.04 -31.17
C TYR A 413 -10.81 -18.13 -31.39
N SER A 414 -10.37 -18.33 -32.65
CA SER A 414 -9.30 -19.28 -32.95
C SER A 414 -7.96 -18.83 -32.36
N SER A 415 -7.67 -17.52 -32.34
CA SER A 415 -6.48 -17.00 -31.67
C SER A 415 -6.54 -17.26 -30.15
N HIS A 416 -7.67 -16.95 -29.50
CA HIS A 416 -7.89 -17.25 -28.09
C HIS A 416 -7.65 -18.73 -27.75
N LEU A 417 -8.22 -19.65 -28.53
CA LEU A 417 -8.01 -21.08 -28.32
C LEU A 417 -6.54 -21.51 -28.51
N MET A 418 -5.78 -20.87 -29.39
CA MET A 418 -4.35 -21.13 -29.54
C MET A 418 -3.55 -20.69 -28.31
N HIS A 419 -3.88 -19.55 -27.70
CA HIS A 419 -3.28 -19.09 -26.44
C HIS A 419 -3.61 -20.08 -25.30
N ILE A 420 -4.87 -20.46 -25.15
CA ILE A 420 -5.32 -21.42 -24.12
C ILE A 420 -4.64 -22.78 -24.31
N LYS A 421 -4.55 -23.28 -25.54
CA LYS A 421 -3.82 -24.52 -25.86
C LYS A 421 -2.37 -24.41 -25.39
N HIS A 422 -1.70 -23.31 -25.69
CA HIS A 422 -0.32 -23.09 -25.23
C HIS A 422 -0.22 -23.12 -23.69
N PHE A 423 -1.16 -22.48 -22.99
CA PHE A 423 -1.16 -22.46 -21.53
C PHE A 423 -1.32 -23.87 -20.96
N LEU A 424 -2.24 -24.67 -21.50
CA LEU A 424 -2.45 -26.05 -21.06
C LEU A 424 -1.24 -26.96 -21.32
N GLU A 425 -0.51 -26.74 -22.41
CA GLU A 425 0.65 -27.55 -22.78
C GLU A 425 1.95 -27.16 -22.04
N LYS A 426 2.07 -25.91 -21.58
CA LYS A 426 3.34 -25.35 -21.07
C LYS A 426 3.32 -24.91 -19.62
N SER A 427 2.15 -24.80 -18.97
CA SER A 427 2.06 -24.34 -17.58
C SER A 427 2.39 -25.42 -16.56
N ASN A 428 2.93 -25.00 -15.42
CA ASN A 428 3.23 -25.83 -14.24
C ASN A 428 3.08 -24.99 -12.95
N GLU A 429 3.47 -25.56 -11.80
CA GLU A 429 3.42 -24.89 -10.49
C GLU A 429 4.22 -23.58 -10.37
N GLN A 430 5.13 -23.31 -11.31
CA GLN A 430 5.98 -22.11 -11.35
C GLN A 430 5.58 -21.14 -12.47
N THR A 431 4.39 -21.31 -13.04
CA THR A 431 3.82 -20.46 -14.08
C THR A 431 2.80 -19.49 -13.49
N LEU A 432 2.89 -18.22 -13.87
CA LEU A 432 1.86 -17.20 -13.65
C LEU A 432 1.06 -17.00 -14.94
N ILE A 433 -0.23 -17.31 -14.94
CA ILE A 433 -1.15 -17.09 -16.06
C ILE A 433 -2.03 -15.86 -15.81
N LEU A 434 -2.18 -15.01 -16.81
CA LEU A 434 -2.94 -13.78 -16.73
C LEU A 434 -3.87 -13.70 -17.94
N ILE A 435 -5.17 -13.86 -17.71
CA ILE A 435 -6.17 -14.01 -18.77
C ILE A 435 -7.28 -12.99 -18.60
N ASP A 436 -7.48 -12.13 -19.61
CA ASP A 436 -8.58 -11.18 -19.65
C ASP A 436 -9.76 -11.78 -20.44
N GLU A 437 -10.97 -11.65 -19.89
CA GLU A 437 -12.24 -12.11 -20.48
C GLU A 437 -12.22 -13.59 -20.93
N PHE A 438 -11.85 -14.47 -20.01
CA PHE A 438 -11.63 -15.87 -20.33
C PHE A 438 -12.87 -16.59 -20.91
N GLY A 439 -12.70 -17.15 -22.11
CA GLY A 439 -13.76 -17.83 -22.87
C GLY A 439 -14.63 -16.92 -23.73
N ALA A 440 -14.28 -15.64 -23.90
CA ALA A 440 -15.01 -14.71 -24.76
C ALA A 440 -14.80 -15.01 -26.26
N GLY A 441 -15.62 -14.39 -27.12
CA GLY A 441 -15.47 -14.45 -28.59
C GLY A 441 -16.25 -15.57 -29.30
N THR A 442 -17.09 -16.33 -28.58
CA THR A 442 -17.95 -17.39 -29.16
C THR A 442 -19.34 -17.42 -28.51
N GLU A 443 -20.15 -18.42 -28.85
CA GLU A 443 -21.43 -18.70 -28.20
C GLU A 443 -21.23 -18.86 -26.67
N PRO A 444 -21.93 -18.06 -25.83
CA PRO A 444 -21.68 -18.01 -24.39
C PRO A 444 -21.71 -19.36 -23.67
N GLN A 445 -22.58 -20.29 -24.11
CA GLN A 445 -22.69 -21.62 -23.49
C GLN A 445 -21.47 -22.48 -23.79
N LEU A 446 -21.03 -22.53 -25.05
CA LEU A 446 -19.87 -23.31 -25.48
C LEU A 446 -18.56 -22.69 -24.95
N GLY A 447 -18.45 -21.37 -25.03
CA GLY A 447 -17.29 -20.62 -24.51
C GLY A 447 -17.13 -20.78 -23.01
N GLY A 448 -18.23 -20.66 -22.25
CA GLY A 448 -18.23 -20.88 -20.80
C GLY A 448 -17.80 -22.29 -20.41
N ALA A 449 -18.31 -23.33 -21.09
CA ALA A 449 -17.97 -24.72 -20.80
C ALA A 449 -16.50 -25.05 -21.11
N MET A 450 -15.98 -24.53 -22.23
CA MET A 450 -14.56 -24.69 -22.60
C MET A 450 -13.63 -23.98 -21.61
N ALA A 451 -14.00 -22.76 -21.19
CA ALA A 451 -13.25 -22.02 -20.18
C ALA A 451 -13.21 -22.79 -18.85
N GLU A 452 -14.35 -23.30 -18.39
CA GLU A 452 -14.44 -24.07 -17.15
C GLU A 452 -13.55 -25.32 -17.17
N ALA A 453 -13.64 -26.13 -18.23
CA ALA A 453 -12.79 -27.31 -18.39
C ALA A 453 -11.30 -26.97 -18.45
N SER A 454 -10.95 -25.89 -19.15
CA SER A 454 -9.57 -25.41 -19.28
C SER A 454 -9.03 -24.90 -17.94
N LEU A 455 -9.82 -24.13 -17.19
CA LEU A 455 -9.44 -23.62 -15.87
C LEU A 455 -9.27 -24.74 -14.86
N ALA A 456 -10.18 -25.72 -14.85
CA ALA A 456 -10.05 -26.89 -13.98
C ALA A 456 -8.73 -27.63 -14.24
N LYS A 457 -8.35 -27.77 -15.52
CA LYS A 457 -7.07 -28.39 -15.91
C LYS A 457 -5.86 -27.56 -15.49
N LEU A 458 -5.90 -26.23 -15.69
CA LEU A 458 -4.84 -25.32 -15.26
C LEU A 458 -4.64 -25.34 -13.73
N ASN A 459 -5.75 -25.33 -12.97
CA ASN A 459 -5.69 -25.46 -11.51
C ASN A 459 -5.07 -26.80 -11.07
N ALA A 460 -5.40 -27.90 -11.78
CA ALA A 460 -4.81 -29.21 -11.52
C ALA A 460 -3.31 -29.30 -11.85
N LEU A 461 -2.80 -28.46 -12.77
CA LEU A 461 -1.36 -28.29 -13.03
C LEU A 461 -0.65 -27.48 -11.93
N GLY A 462 -1.37 -26.92 -10.96
CA GLY A 462 -0.82 -26.18 -9.85
C GLY A 462 -0.37 -24.76 -10.18
N CYS A 463 -0.71 -24.22 -11.36
CA CYS A 463 -0.28 -22.88 -11.75
C CYS A 463 -0.95 -21.78 -10.92
N TYR A 464 -0.33 -20.61 -10.94
CA TYR A 464 -0.87 -19.39 -10.33
C TYR A 464 -1.50 -18.52 -11.40
N GLY A 465 -2.53 -17.75 -11.07
CA GLY A 465 -3.11 -16.87 -12.06
C GLY A 465 -4.12 -15.84 -11.59
N ILE A 466 -4.34 -14.86 -12.46
CA ILE A 466 -5.42 -13.88 -12.35
C ILE A 466 -6.21 -13.92 -13.64
N ILE A 467 -7.49 -14.20 -13.51
CA ILE A 467 -8.40 -14.41 -14.63
C ILE A 467 -9.59 -13.47 -14.46
N THR A 468 -9.93 -12.68 -15.49
CA THR A 468 -11.16 -11.89 -15.47
C THR A 468 -12.25 -12.63 -16.25
N THR A 469 -13.49 -12.55 -15.76
CA THR A 469 -14.61 -13.22 -16.45
C THR A 469 -15.95 -12.54 -16.24
N HIS A 470 -16.84 -12.81 -17.20
CA HIS A 470 -18.26 -12.48 -17.18
C HIS A 470 -19.15 -13.71 -17.00
N TYR A 471 -18.59 -14.92 -17.07
CA TYR A 471 -19.37 -16.14 -17.03
C TYR A 471 -19.72 -16.57 -15.61
N THR A 472 -20.98 -16.96 -15.44
CA THR A 472 -21.53 -17.37 -14.14
C THR A 472 -20.95 -18.70 -13.65
N ASN A 473 -20.73 -19.67 -14.54
CA ASN A 473 -20.14 -20.96 -14.18
C ASN A 473 -18.73 -20.80 -13.60
N LEU A 474 -17.89 -19.90 -14.14
CA LEU A 474 -16.56 -19.62 -13.57
C LEU A 474 -16.64 -19.00 -12.17
N LYS A 475 -17.64 -18.14 -11.88
CA LYS A 475 -17.85 -17.59 -10.53
C LYS A 475 -18.18 -18.67 -9.49
N LEU A 476 -18.72 -19.81 -9.91
CA LEU A 476 -19.11 -20.93 -9.04
C LEU A 476 -17.97 -21.92 -8.80
N MET A 477 -16.94 -21.95 -9.66
CA MET A 477 -15.83 -22.89 -9.57
C MET A 477 -15.09 -22.93 -8.23
N PRO A 478 -14.89 -21.83 -7.48
CA PRO A 478 -14.24 -21.88 -6.17
C PRO A 478 -14.91 -22.82 -5.16
N ALA A 479 -16.21 -23.09 -5.31
CA ALA A 479 -16.93 -24.02 -4.42
C ALA A 479 -16.52 -25.49 -4.66
N GLU A 480 -16.11 -25.83 -5.87
CA GLU A 480 -15.82 -27.21 -6.30
C GLU A 480 -14.32 -27.48 -6.48
N HIS A 481 -13.53 -26.44 -6.71
CA HIS A 481 -12.10 -26.55 -7.05
C HIS A 481 -11.20 -25.80 -6.05
N PRO A 482 -10.62 -26.52 -5.06
CA PRO A 482 -9.61 -25.95 -4.17
C PRO A 482 -8.43 -25.38 -4.96
N GLY A 483 -7.91 -24.23 -4.55
CA GLY A 483 -6.89 -23.49 -5.30
C GLY A 483 -7.44 -22.29 -6.08
N ILE A 484 -8.75 -22.27 -6.36
CA ILE A 484 -9.42 -21.17 -7.05
C ILE A 484 -10.24 -20.36 -6.05
N PHE A 485 -10.18 -19.03 -6.14
CA PHE A 485 -11.00 -18.15 -5.31
C PHE A 485 -11.51 -16.95 -6.11
N ASN A 486 -12.61 -16.36 -5.64
CA ASN A 486 -13.21 -15.19 -6.28
C ASN A 486 -12.62 -13.88 -5.77
N ALA A 487 -12.66 -12.85 -6.61
CA ALA A 487 -12.52 -11.47 -6.22
C ALA A 487 -13.48 -10.58 -7.03
N ALA A 488 -13.93 -9.50 -6.41
CA ALA A 488 -14.85 -8.54 -7.01
C ALA A 488 -14.22 -7.15 -7.13
N MET A 489 -14.49 -6.47 -8.23
CA MET A 489 -14.24 -5.03 -8.34
C MET A 489 -15.37 -4.26 -7.65
N LEU A 490 -15.02 -3.52 -6.60
CA LEU A 490 -16.01 -2.78 -5.83
C LEU A 490 -16.65 -1.67 -6.66
N TYR A 491 -17.97 -1.59 -6.57
CA TYR A 491 -18.80 -0.60 -7.24
C TYR A 491 -19.68 0.14 -6.23
N ASP A 492 -19.76 1.46 -6.36
CA ASP A 492 -20.66 2.25 -5.53
C ASP A 492 -22.05 2.26 -6.16
N THR A 493 -22.98 1.51 -5.57
CA THR A 493 -24.37 1.41 -6.05
C THR A 493 -25.19 2.67 -5.81
N ARG A 494 -24.76 3.58 -4.92
CA ARG A 494 -25.47 4.84 -4.66
C ARG A 494 -25.08 5.90 -5.68
N GLU A 495 -23.78 6.12 -5.81
CA GLU A 495 -23.21 7.11 -6.76
C GLU A 495 -23.12 6.55 -8.18
N MET A 496 -23.33 5.25 -8.36
CA MET A 496 -23.23 4.52 -9.63
C MET A 496 -21.88 4.78 -10.30
N ARG A 497 -20.79 4.56 -9.56
CA ARG A 497 -19.41 4.75 -10.03
C ARG A 497 -18.50 3.62 -9.57
N PRO A 498 -17.51 3.21 -10.39
CA PRO A 498 -16.51 2.24 -9.97
C PRO A 498 -15.64 2.83 -8.84
N LEU A 499 -15.33 2.03 -7.83
CA LEU A 499 -14.39 2.39 -6.77
C LEU A 499 -12.94 1.99 -7.12
N PHE A 500 -12.76 1.21 -8.19
CA PHE A 500 -11.48 0.69 -8.66
C PHE A 500 -10.70 -0.04 -7.56
N LYS A 501 -11.39 -0.69 -6.63
CA LYS A 501 -10.79 -1.42 -5.51
C LYS A 501 -11.15 -2.89 -5.59
N LEU A 502 -10.15 -3.75 -5.53
CA LEU A 502 -10.32 -5.20 -5.50
C LEU A 502 -10.73 -5.68 -4.10
N SER A 503 -11.72 -6.56 -4.03
CA SER A 503 -12.14 -7.25 -2.81
C SER A 503 -12.08 -8.77 -3.00
N PRO A 504 -11.14 -9.47 -2.35
CA PRO A 504 -11.04 -10.93 -2.44
C PRO A 504 -12.17 -11.63 -1.67
N GLY A 505 -12.48 -12.86 -2.07
CA GLY A 505 -13.38 -13.80 -1.40
C GLY A 505 -14.79 -13.89 -1.98
N LEU A 506 -15.34 -12.81 -2.56
CA LEU A 506 -16.69 -12.81 -3.14
C LEU A 506 -16.66 -12.57 -4.66
N PRO A 507 -17.55 -13.22 -5.42
CA PRO A 507 -17.79 -12.86 -6.81
C PRO A 507 -18.59 -11.56 -6.89
N GLY A 508 -18.23 -10.70 -7.84
CA GLY A 508 -18.91 -9.44 -8.12
C GLY A 508 -20.18 -9.63 -8.94
N SER A 509 -21.18 -8.81 -8.67
CA SER A 509 -22.41 -8.75 -9.48
C SER A 509 -22.24 -7.94 -10.77
N SER A 510 -23.14 -8.17 -11.72
CA SER A 510 -23.16 -7.52 -13.04
C SER A 510 -24.19 -6.38 -13.06
N PHE A 511 -23.75 -5.12 -12.93
CA PHE A 511 -24.62 -3.93 -12.91
C PHE A 511 -25.06 -3.43 -14.31
N ALA A 512 -25.22 -4.32 -15.29
CA ALA A 512 -25.41 -3.93 -16.68
C ALA A 512 -26.70 -3.11 -16.91
N PHE A 513 -27.80 -3.50 -16.28
CA PHE A 513 -29.10 -2.81 -16.43
C PHE A 513 -29.12 -1.45 -15.72
N GLU A 514 -28.51 -1.36 -14.54
CA GLU A 514 -28.44 -0.14 -13.75
C GLU A 514 -27.54 0.91 -14.44
N ILE A 515 -26.44 0.47 -15.04
CA ILE A 515 -25.57 1.32 -15.86
C ILE A 515 -26.32 1.81 -17.10
N ALA A 516 -27.02 0.92 -17.82
CA ALA A 516 -27.80 1.31 -18.99
C ALA A 516 -28.88 2.35 -18.64
N ARG A 517 -29.58 2.18 -17.52
CA ARG A 517 -30.56 3.16 -17.02
C ARG A 517 -29.93 4.52 -16.74
N LYS A 518 -28.74 4.57 -16.11
CA LYS A 518 -28.02 5.83 -15.85
C LYS A 518 -27.57 6.55 -17.12
N ILE A 519 -27.25 5.81 -18.17
CA ILE A 519 -26.91 6.36 -19.50
C ILE A 519 -28.16 6.92 -20.21
N GLY A 520 -29.36 6.68 -19.67
CA GLY A 520 -30.63 7.14 -20.24
C GLY A 520 -31.25 6.13 -21.22
N PHE A 521 -30.91 4.85 -21.10
CA PHE A 521 -31.50 3.81 -21.93
C PHE A 521 -33.00 3.62 -21.59
N PRO A 522 -33.90 3.45 -22.58
CA PRO A 522 -35.33 3.42 -22.32
C PRO A 522 -35.76 2.26 -21.40
N ASP A 523 -36.48 2.58 -20.31
CA ASP A 523 -36.90 1.60 -19.30
C ASP A 523 -37.76 0.47 -19.89
N GLN A 524 -38.63 0.78 -20.84
CA GLN A 524 -39.45 -0.24 -21.53
C GLN A 524 -38.61 -1.32 -22.20
N VAL A 525 -37.45 -0.95 -22.77
CA VAL A 525 -36.54 -1.89 -23.42
C VAL A 525 -35.74 -2.67 -22.36
N LEU A 526 -35.34 -2.02 -21.27
CA LEU A 526 -34.65 -2.67 -20.15
C LEU A 526 -35.54 -3.72 -19.47
N ASP A 527 -36.82 -3.41 -19.26
CA ASP A 527 -37.77 -4.32 -18.64
C ASP A 527 -38.08 -5.53 -19.55
N ALA A 528 -38.23 -5.29 -20.85
CA ALA A 528 -38.36 -6.35 -21.84
C ALA A 528 -37.08 -7.22 -21.91
N ALA A 529 -35.89 -6.62 -21.81
CA ALA A 529 -34.63 -7.35 -21.77
C ALA A 529 -34.49 -8.19 -20.50
N LYS A 530 -34.87 -7.66 -19.33
CA LYS A 530 -34.92 -8.41 -18.07
C LYS A 530 -35.84 -9.64 -18.18
N SER A 531 -37.02 -9.52 -18.78
CA SER A 531 -37.90 -10.68 -18.96
C SER A 531 -37.34 -11.79 -19.86
N LYS A 532 -36.35 -11.47 -20.72
CA LYS A 532 -35.70 -12.44 -21.62
C LYS A 532 -34.50 -13.14 -20.96
N VAL A 533 -33.87 -12.50 -19.97
CA VAL A 533 -32.83 -13.14 -19.16
C VAL A 533 -33.55 -14.11 -18.22
N GLY A 534 -33.27 -15.41 -18.36
CA GLY A 534 -33.96 -16.45 -17.59
C GLY A 534 -33.97 -16.18 -16.08
N SER A 535 -35.07 -16.53 -15.40
CA SER A 535 -35.29 -16.25 -13.98
C SER A 535 -34.17 -16.75 -13.06
N SER A 536 -33.55 -17.88 -13.40
CA SER A 536 -32.41 -18.45 -12.66
C SER A 536 -31.19 -17.51 -12.60
N GLN A 537 -30.82 -16.90 -13.73
CA GLN A 537 -29.64 -16.03 -13.81
C GLN A 537 -29.89 -14.68 -13.11
N LEU A 538 -31.10 -14.14 -13.21
CA LEU A 538 -31.51 -12.94 -12.47
C LEU A 538 -31.53 -13.18 -10.96
N ASN A 539 -32.07 -14.32 -10.51
CA ASN A 539 -32.10 -14.67 -9.09
C ASN A 539 -30.69 -14.84 -8.52
N PHE A 540 -29.77 -15.43 -9.27
CA PHE A 540 -28.37 -15.57 -8.86
C PHE A 540 -27.69 -14.20 -8.71
N GLU A 541 -27.79 -13.31 -9.71
CA GLU A 541 -27.23 -11.95 -9.63
C GLU A 541 -27.86 -11.14 -8.48
N GLN A 542 -29.15 -11.32 -8.19
CA GLN A 542 -29.81 -10.71 -7.02
C GLN A 542 -29.26 -11.25 -5.69
N GLN A 543 -29.03 -12.56 -5.58
CA GLN A 543 -28.41 -13.16 -4.39
C GLN A 543 -26.98 -12.67 -4.20
N LEU A 544 -26.18 -12.53 -5.27
CA LEU A 544 -24.85 -11.94 -5.20
C LEU A 544 -24.89 -10.50 -4.66
N ASN A 545 -25.82 -9.69 -5.19
CA ASN A 545 -26.02 -8.32 -4.71
C ASN A 545 -26.38 -8.27 -3.22
N GLN A 546 -27.26 -9.15 -2.75
CA GLN A 546 -27.61 -9.21 -1.34
C GLN A 546 -26.41 -9.63 -0.47
N LEU A 547 -25.62 -10.62 -0.92
CA LEU A 547 -24.40 -11.04 -0.23
C LEU A 547 -23.36 -9.93 -0.13
N GLU A 548 -23.17 -9.12 -1.19
CA GLU A 548 -22.28 -7.95 -1.15
C GLU A 548 -22.75 -6.92 -0.11
N VAL A 549 -24.05 -6.64 -0.04
CA VAL A 549 -24.64 -5.72 0.94
C VAL A 549 -24.46 -6.24 2.37
N ASP A 550 -24.76 -7.52 2.60
CA ASP A 550 -24.64 -8.16 3.90
C ASP A 550 -23.18 -8.17 4.37
N GLN A 551 -22.22 -8.50 3.49
CA GLN A 551 -20.80 -8.48 3.80
C GLN A 551 -20.32 -7.08 4.20
N LYS A 552 -20.77 -6.04 3.48
CA LYS A 552 -20.43 -4.65 3.81
C LYS A 552 -20.97 -4.25 5.18
N ALA A 553 -22.18 -4.66 5.53
CA ALA A 553 -22.75 -4.44 6.85
C ALA A 553 -21.94 -5.16 7.95
N VAL A 554 -21.53 -6.41 7.70
CA VAL A 554 -20.66 -7.18 8.62
C VAL A 554 -19.30 -6.50 8.79
N GLN A 555 -18.65 -6.06 7.72
CA GLN A 555 -17.36 -5.36 7.79
C GLN A 555 -17.46 -4.06 8.59
N GLN A 556 -18.51 -3.25 8.37
CA GLN A 556 -18.74 -2.02 9.13
C GLN A 556 -18.94 -2.32 10.62
N THR A 557 -19.73 -3.34 10.94
CA THR A 557 -19.96 -3.78 12.32
C THR A 557 -18.65 -4.23 12.98
N ARG A 558 -17.79 -4.94 12.24
CA ARG A 558 -16.48 -5.39 12.74
C ARG A 558 -15.53 -4.22 13.03
N ILE A 559 -15.49 -3.21 12.16
CA ILE A 559 -14.71 -1.98 12.40
C ILE A 559 -15.23 -1.25 13.65
N GLN A 560 -16.54 -1.13 13.80
CA GLN A 560 -17.15 -0.52 14.99
C GLN A 560 -16.81 -1.28 16.28
N LEU A 561 -16.82 -2.62 16.24
CA LEU A 561 -16.40 -3.48 17.34
C LEU A 561 -14.94 -3.26 17.72
N LEU A 562 -14.02 -3.17 16.74
CA LEU A 562 -12.59 -2.93 17.01
C LEU A 562 -12.37 -1.58 17.69
N VAL A 563 -13.03 -0.52 17.21
CA VAL A 563 -12.97 0.81 17.83
C VAL A 563 -13.56 0.77 19.24
N ALA A 564 -14.69 0.07 19.44
CA ALA A 564 -15.30 -0.08 20.75
C ALA A 564 -14.36 -0.81 21.73
N ASP A 565 -13.69 -1.88 21.32
CA ASP A 565 -12.72 -2.62 22.13
C ASP A 565 -11.52 -1.74 22.53
N GLU A 566 -10.95 -0.97 21.60
CA GLU A 566 -9.85 -0.06 21.88
C GLU A 566 -10.27 1.03 22.88
N THR A 567 -11.45 1.61 22.68
CA THR A 567 -11.98 2.60 23.64
C THR A 567 -12.23 1.98 25.02
N LEU A 568 -12.74 0.74 25.09
CA LEU A 568 -12.99 0.03 26.34
C LEU A 568 -11.68 -0.28 27.07
N ALA A 569 -10.65 -0.73 26.36
CA ALA A 569 -9.32 -0.96 26.91
C ALA A 569 -8.73 0.33 27.50
N SER A 570 -8.84 1.46 26.79
CA SER A 570 -8.38 2.77 27.30
C SER A 570 -9.16 3.22 28.55
N LEU A 571 -10.46 2.92 28.60
CA LEU A 571 -11.33 3.27 29.72
C LEU A 571 -10.96 2.44 30.96
N VAL A 572 -10.74 1.14 30.79
CA VAL A 572 -10.30 0.23 31.85
C VAL A 572 -8.98 0.71 32.43
N GLN A 573 -8.00 1.02 31.60
CA GLN A 573 -6.70 1.53 32.04
C GLN A 573 -6.84 2.84 32.83
N ARG A 574 -7.75 3.73 32.42
CA ARG A 574 -8.05 4.97 33.14
C ARG A 574 -8.71 4.70 34.50
N TYR A 575 -9.65 3.76 34.58
CA TYR A 575 -10.31 3.38 35.83
C TYR A 575 -9.33 2.73 36.81
N GLU A 576 -8.43 1.87 36.34
CA GLU A 576 -7.37 1.27 37.18
C GLU A 576 -6.47 2.35 37.79
N LYS A 577 -6.09 3.36 36.98
CA LYS A 577 -5.30 4.50 37.48
C LYS A 577 -6.06 5.29 38.55
N LEU A 578 -7.33 5.61 38.30
CA LEU A 578 -8.19 6.32 39.26
C LEU A 578 -8.40 5.53 40.55
N LEU A 579 -8.60 4.21 40.47
CA LEU A 579 -8.72 3.34 41.64
C LEU A 579 -7.45 3.37 42.48
N LYS A 580 -6.28 3.30 41.85
CA LYS A 580 -4.98 3.41 42.54
C LYS A 580 -4.78 4.77 43.20
N GLU A 581 -5.19 5.86 42.55
CA GLU A 581 -5.19 7.21 43.12
C GLU A 581 -6.17 7.34 44.31
N LEU A 582 -7.33 6.69 44.23
CA LEU A 582 -8.33 6.69 45.30
C LEU A 582 -7.86 5.87 46.51
N GLU A 583 -7.23 4.72 46.29
CA GLU A 583 -6.65 3.91 47.35
C GLU A 583 -5.52 4.65 48.09
N THR A 584 -4.62 5.31 47.35
CA THR A 584 -3.52 6.09 47.95
C THR A 584 -4.03 7.29 48.75
N THR A 585 -5.02 8.03 48.23
CA THR A 585 -5.66 9.13 48.98
C THR A 585 -6.41 8.63 50.21
N ARG A 586 -7.14 7.51 50.11
CA ARG A 586 -7.80 6.88 51.26
C ARG A 586 -6.80 6.48 52.34
N GLN A 587 -5.68 5.85 51.96
CA GLN A 587 -4.62 5.48 52.91
C GLN A 587 -4.01 6.71 53.59
N ALA A 588 -3.77 7.79 52.84
CA ALA A 588 -3.30 9.06 53.39
C ALA A 588 -4.29 9.64 54.41
N HIS A 589 -5.58 9.70 54.08
CA HIS A 589 -6.62 10.19 55.00
C HIS A 589 -6.75 9.35 56.27
N ILE A 590 -6.65 8.02 56.18
CA ILE A 590 -6.67 7.15 57.36
C ILE A 590 -5.43 7.41 58.23
N LYS A 591 -4.26 7.59 57.63
CA LYS A 591 -3.02 7.91 58.37
C LYS A 591 -3.14 9.25 59.09
N ASP A 592 -3.66 10.26 58.42
CA ASP A 592 -3.91 11.59 59.00
C ASP A 592 -4.94 11.54 60.13
N ALA A 593 -6.04 10.81 59.95
CA ALA A 593 -7.06 10.63 60.98
C ALA A 593 -6.49 9.92 62.22
N LYS A 594 -5.67 8.88 62.04
CA LYS A 594 -4.97 8.20 63.15
C LYS A 594 -3.99 9.13 63.86
N ALA A 595 -3.25 9.98 63.13
CA ALA A 595 -2.33 10.95 63.72
C ALA A 595 -3.08 12.00 64.56
N LYS A 596 -4.18 12.56 64.03
CA LYS A 596 -5.04 13.50 64.75
C LYS A 596 -5.68 12.88 65.99
N ALA A 597 -6.15 11.63 65.89
CA ALA A 597 -6.70 10.90 67.03
C ALA A 597 -5.65 10.66 68.13
N ARG A 598 -4.41 10.31 67.76
CA ARG A 598 -3.29 10.17 68.71
C ARG A 598 -2.98 11.50 69.42
N GLN A 599 -2.91 12.61 68.68
CA GLN A 599 -2.70 13.93 69.28
C GLN A 599 -3.82 14.32 70.27
N LEU A 600 -5.08 14.03 69.95
CA LEU A 600 -6.19 14.29 70.86
C LEU A 600 -6.09 13.44 72.14
N LEU A 601 -5.73 12.16 72.02
CA LEU A 601 -5.53 11.28 73.17
C LEU A 601 -4.34 11.73 74.04
N ASP A 602 -3.22 12.12 73.45
CA ASP A 602 -2.06 12.61 74.19
C ASP A 602 -2.37 13.93 74.92
N ASN A 603 -3.11 14.83 74.28
CA ASN A 603 -3.57 16.06 74.93
C ASN A 603 -4.56 15.78 76.07
N ALA A 604 -5.49 14.85 75.90
CA ALA A 604 -6.40 14.42 76.94
C ALA A 604 -5.64 13.78 78.13
N ASN A 605 -4.66 12.91 77.85
CA ASN A 605 -3.82 12.30 78.87
C ASN A 605 -3.02 13.35 79.66
N ARG A 606 -2.43 14.34 78.97
CA ARG A 606 -1.72 15.45 79.65
C ARG A 606 -2.64 16.28 80.54
N LEU A 607 -3.85 16.59 80.07
CA LEU A 607 -4.84 17.31 80.87
C LEU A 607 -5.17 16.50 82.13
N ILE A 608 -5.46 15.21 81.98
CA ILE A 608 -5.78 14.30 83.08
C ILE A 608 -4.62 14.18 84.07
N GLU A 609 -3.38 14.02 83.60
CA GLU A 609 -2.19 13.97 84.47
C GLU A 609 -2.00 15.26 85.26
N ASN A 610 -2.22 16.42 84.63
CA ASN A 610 -2.19 17.71 85.31
C ASN A 610 -3.30 17.79 86.37
N THR A 611 -4.54 17.39 86.05
CA THR A 611 -5.65 17.39 87.03
C THR A 611 -5.36 16.45 88.20
N ILE A 612 -4.78 15.27 87.94
CA ILE A 612 -4.40 14.33 89.00
C ILE A 612 -3.27 14.91 89.87
N ARG A 613 -2.30 15.61 89.27
CA ARG A 613 -1.23 16.29 90.02
C ARG A 613 -1.81 17.38 90.92
N ASP A 614 -2.73 18.19 90.41
CA ASP A 614 -3.40 19.25 91.16
C ASP A 614 -4.26 18.68 92.32
N ILE A 615 -4.89 17.51 92.12
CA ILE A 615 -5.61 16.79 93.20
C ILE A 615 -4.63 16.25 94.26
N LYS A 616 -3.46 15.76 93.85
CA LYS A 616 -2.46 15.16 94.74
C LYS A 616 -1.76 16.20 95.63
N GLU A 617 -1.61 17.44 95.16
CA GLU A 617 -1.07 18.55 95.94
C GLU A 617 -2.06 19.07 97.01
N ASN A 618 -3.37 18.87 96.81
CA ASN A 618 -4.44 19.41 97.68
C ASN A 618 -4.91 18.47 98.82
N GLN A 619 -4.11 17.46 99.23
CA GLN A 619 -4.33 16.59 100.40
C GLN A 619 -5.79 16.09 100.62
N ALA A 620 -6.31 15.29 99.69
CA ALA A 620 -7.48 14.45 99.94
C ALA A 620 -7.22 13.00 99.48
N GLU A 621 -7.45 12.08 100.42
CA GLU A 621 -7.57 10.60 100.34
C GLU A 621 -6.81 9.85 99.23
N LYS A 622 -5.77 9.11 99.65
CA LYS A 622 -4.97 8.18 98.84
C LYS A 622 -5.77 7.08 98.13
N GLU A 623 -7.02 6.82 98.52
CA GLU A 623 -7.87 5.78 97.92
C GLU A 623 -8.58 6.25 96.65
N ILE A 624 -9.08 7.49 96.59
CA ILE A 624 -9.79 8.03 95.43
C ILE A 624 -8.84 8.22 94.24
N THR A 625 -7.60 8.66 94.50
CA THR A 625 -6.58 8.83 93.45
C THR A 625 -6.11 7.52 92.84
N ARG A 626 -6.17 6.42 93.60
CA ARG A 626 -5.85 5.07 93.10
C ARG A 626 -7.00 4.52 92.25
N GLN A 627 -8.24 4.70 92.69
CA GLN A 627 -9.42 4.29 91.93
C GLN A 627 -9.54 5.02 90.58
N LEU A 628 -9.28 6.33 90.53
CA LEU A 628 -9.24 7.08 89.27
C LEU A 628 -8.13 6.63 88.33
N ARG A 629 -6.96 6.22 88.86
CA ARG A 629 -5.87 5.64 88.06
C ARG A 629 -6.25 4.27 87.51
N ASP A 630 -6.86 3.42 88.32
CA ASP A 630 -7.30 2.09 87.89
C ASP A 630 -8.44 2.20 86.86
N GLU A 631 -9.40 3.14 87.02
CA GLU A 631 -10.44 3.42 86.02
C GLU A 631 -9.86 3.98 84.71
N LEU A 632 -8.85 4.85 84.79
CA LEU A 632 -8.18 5.38 83.60
C LEU A 632 -7.31 4.35 82.90
N GLN A 633 -6.63 3.48 83.66
CA GLN A 633 -5.86 2.40 83.11
C GLN A 633 -6.77 1.35 82.46
N GLN A 634 -7.93 1.05 83.07
CA GLN A 634 -8.97 0.24 82.47
C GLN A 634 -9.63 0.90 81.24
N LYS A 635 -9.87 2.22 81.23
CA LYS A 635 -10.37 2.92 80.03
C LYS A 635 -9.32 3.03 78.94
N LYS A 636 -8.05 3.19 79.28
CA LYS A 636 -6.92 3.20 78.36
C LYS A 636 -6.71 1.82 77.74
N GLU A 637 -6.79 0.76 78.55
CA GLU A 637 -6.83 -0.63 78.07
C GLU A 637 -8.09 -0.88 77.24
N ALA A 638 -9.28 -0.40 77.61
CA ALA A 638 -10.48 -0.58 76.79
C ALA A 638 -10.45 0.20 75.46
N LEU A 639 -9.74 1.33 75.39
CA LEU A 639 -9.52 2.11 74.16
C LEU A 639 -8.37 1.56 73.31
N LEU A 640 -7.34 0.97 73.92
CA LEU A 640 -6.22 0.28 73.24
C LEU A 640 -6.57 -1.16 72.84
N SER A 641 -7.52 -1.78 73.55
CA SER A 641 -8.10 -3.12 73.31
C SER A 641 -9.47 -3.06 72.64
N GLY A 642 -9.82 -1.90 72.06
CA GLY A 642 -10.84 -1.84 71.02
C GLY A 642 -10.37 -2.60 69.79
N PRO A 643 -11.27 -3.27 69.04
CA PRO A 643 -11.02 -4.54 68.38
C PRO A 643 -9.75 -4.57 67.52
N HIS A 644 -8.86 -5.51 67.81
CA HIS A 644 -7.88 -5.96 66.83
C HIS A 644 -8.61 -6.45 65.58
N GLU A 645 -8.25 -5.86 64.46
CA GLU A 645 -8.26 -6.48 63.13
C GLU A 645 -9.59 -7.11 62.69
N ASN A 646 -10.58 -6.28 62.33
CA ASN A 646 -11.34 -6.60 61.14
C ASN A 646 -10.50 -6.24 59.93
N GLU A 647 -9.71 -7.22 59.51
CA GLU A 647 -9.35 -7.41 58.12
C GLU A 647 -10.55 -7.07 57.23
N ILE A 648 -10.44 -5.94 56.54
CA ILE A 648 -11.17 -5.74 55.30
C ILE A 648 -10.44 -6.62 54.29
N THR A 649 -10.69 -7.92 54.34
CA THR A 649 -10.29 -8.85 53.29
C THR A 649 -11.54 -9.27 52.56
N THR A 650 -11.78 -8.54 51.48
CA THR A 650 -12.36 -9.06 50.24
C THR A 650 -11.91 -10.51 50.04
N SER A 651 -12.83 -11.47 50.07
CA SER A 651 -12.91 -12.63 49.16
C SER A 651 -13.87 -13.70 49.69
N GLN A 652 -14.83 -14.05 48.84
CA GLN A 652 -15.26 -15.43 48.59
C GLN A 652 -16.08 -16.13 49.70
N ILE A 653 -17.39 -16.28 49.50
CA ILE A 653 -18.02 -17.41 48.78
C ILE A 653 -18.19 -18.65 49.70
N PHE A 654 -19.43 -19.19 49.68
CA PHE A 654 -19.87 -20.50 50.18
C PHE A 654 -19.95 -20.61 51.72
N LEU A 655 -21.03 -21.06 52.37
CA LEU A 655 -21.97 -22.13 52.01
C LEU A 655 -23.22 -22.08 52.91
N GLN A 656 -24.28 -22.70 52.37
CA GLN A 656 -25.34 -23.46 53.07
C GLN A 656 -26.62 -22.72 53.54
N LYS A 657 -27.60 -22.81 52.63
CA LYS A 657 -28.91 -23.44 52.84
C LYS A 657 -29.22 -23.87 54.29
N SER A 658 -30.32 -23.38 54.82
CA SER A 658 -31.44 -24.25 55.23
C SER A 658 -32.68 -23.45 55.62
N ASP A 659 -33.78 -23.83 54.97
CA ASP A 659 -35.10 -24.05 55.53
C ASP A 659 -35.82 -23.04 56.45
N LYS A 660 -37.01 -22.69 55.93
CA LYS A 660 -38.31 -22.67 56.59
C LYS A 660 -38.75 -21.40 57.35
N THR A 661 -39.70 -20.76 56.65
CA THR A 661 -41.05 -20.42 57.12
C THR A 661 -41.31 -19.15 57.94
N LYS A 662 -42.30 -18.42 57.39
CA LYS A 662 -43.44 -17.74 58.03
C LYS A 662 -43.37 -16.22 58.26
N GLN A 663 -44.29 -15.60 57.52
CA GLN A 663 -45.28 -14.59 57.93
C GLN A 663 -44.98 -13.10 57.73
N MET A 664 -45.66 -12.61 56.69
CA MET A 664 -46.31 -11.30 56.54
C MET A 664 -46.80 -10.68 57.86
N ASN A 665 -46.50 -9.39 58.07
CA ASN A 665 -47.47 -8.27 58.05
C ASN A 665 -46.83 -7.04 58.73
N ASP A 666 -46.56 -5.98 57.97
CA ASP A 666 -47.26 -4.70 58.14
C ASP A 666 -46.76 -3.65 57.13
N ARG A 667 -47.72 -3.02 56.44
CA ARG A 667 -47.51 -1.92 55.48
C ARG A 667 -48.02 -0.61 56.11
N PRO A 668 -47.32 0.53 55.95
CA PRO A 668 -47.96 1.84 56.03
C PRO A 668 -48.40 2.31 54.63
N ARG A 669 -49.71 2.46 54.40
CA ARG A 669 -50.31 3.10 53.22
C ARG A 669 -50.34 4.63 53.42
N GLY A 670 -49.47 5.37 52.75
CA GLY A 670 -49.57 6.84 52.60
C GLY A 670 -50.27 7.24 51.29
N PRO A 671 -50.88 8.44 51.20
CA PRO A 671 -51.61 8.89 50.01
C PRO A 671 -50.65 9.18 48.83
N ILE A 672 -50.94 8.58 47.68
CA ILE A 672 -50.16 8.72 46.44
C ILE A 672 -50.53 10.05 45.75
N LYS A 673 -49.51 10.84 45.37
CA LYS A 673 -49.65 12.10 44.63
C LYS A 673 -49.06 11.96 43.22
N ALA A 674 -49.50 12.81 42.29
CA ALA A 674 -48.88 12.91 40.97
C ALA A 674 -47.39 13.25 41.12
N GLY A 675 -46.54 12.56 40.35
CA GLY A 675 -45.08 12.63 40.43
C GLY A 675 -44.42 11.56 41.30
N HIS A 676 -45.15 10.81 42.14
CA HIS A 676 -44.59 9.71 42.93
C HIS A 676 -44.29 8.46 42.09
N PHE A 677 -43.24 7.74 42.48
CA PHE A 677 -42.94 6.41 41.97
C PHE A 677 -43.76 5.36 42.72
N VAL A 678 -44.46 4.53 41.96
CA VAL A 678 -45.38 3.52 42.47
C VAL A 678 -45.17 2.21 41.73
N LYS A 679 -45.49 1.11 42.41
CA LYS A 679 -45.62 -0.21 41.81
C LYS A 679 -47.07 -0.67 41.89
N MET A 680 -47.49 -1.51 40.97
CA MET A 680 -48.79 -2.17 41.09
C MET A 680 -48.73 -3.31 42.10
N GLU A 681 -49.81 -3.51 42.85
CA GLU A 681 -49.90 -4.60 43.81
C GLU A 681 -49.74 -5.96 43.11
N GLY A 682 -48.68 -6.70 43.45
CA GLY A 682 -48.32 -7.98 42.83
C GLY A 682 -47.30 -7.90 41.67
N GLN A 683 -46.82 -6.71 41.30
CA GLN A 683 -45.77 -6.54 40.29
C GLN A 683 -44.57 -5.75 40.82
N GLU A 684 -43.37 -6.08 40.32
CA GLU A 684 -42.12 -5.40 40.69
C GLU A 684 -41.75 -4.22 39.78
N SER A 685 -42.51 -3.99 38.72
CA SER A 685 -42.29 -2.86 37.81
C SER A 685 -42.61 -1.54 38.50
N ILE A 686 -41.66 -0.61 38.44
CA ILE A 686 -41.76 0.74 39.02
C ILE A 686 -42.18 1.70 37.91
N GLY A 687 -43.20 2.50 38.19
CA GLY A 687 -43.75 3.49 37.27
C GLY A 687 -43.99 4.83 37.95
N LYS A 688 -44.03 5.90 37.16
CA LYS A 688 -44.26 7.26 37.66
C LYS A 688 -45.72 7.65 37.44
N VAL A 689 -46.38 8.12 38.51
CA VAL A 689 -47.75 8.64 38.40
C VAL A 689 -47.72 9.98 37.68
N MET A 690 -48.46 10.10 36.58
CA MET A 690 -48.53 11.33 35.78
C MET A 690 -49.67 12.24 36.23
N ASP A 691 -50.85 11.67 36.48
CA ASP A 691 -52.05 12.42 36.85
C ASP A 691 -52.99 11.54 37.69
N ILE A 692 -53.75 12.17 38.59
CA ILE A 692 -54.75 11.51 39.42
C ILE A 692 -56.07 12.29 39.29
N LYS A 693 -57.08 11.65 38.70
CA LYS A 693 -58.44 12.20 38.57
C LYS A 693 -59.41 11.32 39.35
N GLY A 694 -59.83 11.80 40.52
CA GLY A 694 -60.72 11.06 41.43
C GLY A 694 -60.06 9.79 41.98
N LYS A 695 -60.71 8.63 41.80
CA LYS A 695 -60.20 7.31 42.25
C LYS A 695 -59.30 6.60 41.22
N GLN A 696 -58.94 7.26 40.12
CA GLN A 696 -58.10 6.70 39.07
C GLN A 696 -56.80 7.50 38.91
N ALA A 697 -55.70 6.79 38.75
CA ALA A 697 -54.38 7.33 38.47
C ALA A 697 -53.88 6.81 37.11
N THR A 698 -53.26 7.70 36.34
CA THR A 698 -52.53 7.37 35.11
C THR A 698 -51.06 7.23 35.46
N VAL A 699 -50.49 6.05 35.22
CA VAL A 699 -49.11 5.70 35.60
C VAL A 699 -48.34 5.24 34.38
N ILE A 700 -47.11 5.74 34.22
CA ILE A 700 -46.19 5.35 33.15
C ILE A 700 -45.20 4.31 33.69
N PHE A 701 -45.15 3.13 33.08
CA PHE A 701 -44.16 2.09 33.33
C PHE A 701 -43.29 1.94 32.07
N GLY A 702 -42.07 2.50 32.09
CA GLY A 702 -41.22 2.56 30.89
C GLY A 702 -41.91 3.35 29.76
N ASN A 703 -42.19 2.68 28.63
CA ASN A 703 -42.84 3.28 27.46
C ASN A 703 -44.37 3.07 27.41
N ILE A 704 -44.95 2.41 28.43
CA ILE A 704 -46.38 2.05 28.44
C ILE A 704 -47.10 2.92 29.47
N THR A 705 -48.21 3.55 29.05
CA THR A 705 -49.08 4.33 29.94
C THR A 705 -50.33 3.52 30.29
N ILE A 706 -50.59 3.31 31.59
CA ILE A 706 -51.72 2.52 32.08
C ILE A 706 -52.57 3.38 33.03
N ARG A 707 -53.89 3.29 32.91
CA ARG A 707 -54.85 3.95 33.80
C ARG A 707 -55.44 2.93 34.76
N THR A 708 -55.21 3.09 36.07
CA THR A 708 -55.63 2.12 37.11
C THR A 708 -56.19 2.82 38.34
N LYS A 709 -56.80 2.07 39.26
CA LYS A 709 -57.33 2.60 40.53
C LYS A 709 -56.18 2.86 41.51
N THR A 710 -56.23 3.96 42.25
CA THR A 710 -55.19 4.35 43.22
C THR A 710 -54.96 3.31 44.32
N GLU A 711 -55.98 2.53 44.67
CA GLU A 711 -55.92 1.46 45.69
C GLU A 711 -55.01 0.29 45.29
N ARG A 712 -54.77 0.08 43.99
CA ARG A 712 -53.89 -0.97 43.45
C ARG A 712 -52.43 -0.53 43.31
N LEU A 713 -52.10 0.68 43.76
CA LEU A 713 -50.77 1.25 43.69
C LEU A 713 -50.12 1.28 45.08
N ILE A 714 -48.85 0.93 45.13
CA ILE A 714 -48.02 0.90 46.35
C ILE A 714 -46.83 1.87 46.12
N PRO A 715 -46.49 2.75 47.07
CA PRO A 715 -45.30 3.61 46.94
C PRO A 715 -44.01 2.79 46.79
N ALA A 716 -43.15 3.16 45.86
CA ALA A 716 -41.82 2.55 45.71
C ALA A 716 -40.87 3.08 46.80
N THR A 717 -40.00 2.20 47.30
CA THR A 717 -38.99 2.57 48.32
C THR A 717 -37.84 3.40 47.73
N PRO A 718 -37.12 4.18 48.54
CA PRO A 718 -35.99 5.01 48.05
C PRO A 718 -34.82 4.23 47.43
N GLN A 719 -34.71 2.92 47.69
CA GLN A 719 -33.74 2.02 47.06
C GLN A 719 -34.25 1.53 45.69
N GLU A 720 -35.52 1.17 45.59
CA GLU A 720 -36.19 0.79 44.34
C GLU A 720 -36.19 1.94 43.33
N VAL A 721 -36.46 3.18 43.78
CA VAL A 721 -36.38 4.39 42.94
C VAL A 721 -34.97 4.64 42.43
N ARG A 722 -33.94 4.48 43.28
CA ARG A 722 -32.53 4.61 42.86
C ARG A 722 -32.12 3.54 41.84
N MET A 723 -32.61 2.31 41.98
CA MET A 723 -32.38 1.25 40.98
C MET A 723 -33.10 1.53 39.65
N TRP A 724 -34.30 2.14 39.69
CA TRP A 724 -35.03 2.56 38.50
C TRP A 724 -34.33 3.73 37.77
N GLU A 725 -33.88 4.75 38.50
CA GLU A 725 -33.15 5.90 37.95
C GLU A 725 -31.79 5.47 37.36
N ALA A 726 -31.07 4.56 38.03
CA ALA A 726 -29.82 3.99 37.52
C ALA A 726 -30.03 3.17 36.23
N ASN A 727 -31.19 2.53 36.07
CA ASN A 727 -31.54 1.77 34.86
C ASN A 727 -32.08 2.64 33.71
N GLN A 728 -32.42 3.92 33.93
CA GLN A 728 -32.81 4.85 32.85
C GLN A 728 -31.60 5.56 32.18
N HIS A 729 -30.51 5.79 32.92
CA HIS A 729 -29.32 6.48 32.40
C HIS A 729 -28.28 5.57 31.75
N PHE A 730 -28.42 4.25 31.89
CA PHE A 730 -27.70 3.26 31.12
C PHE A 730 -28.70 2.59 30.17
N GLY A 731 -28.67 2.96 28.88
CA GLY A 731 -29.30 2.17 27.83
C GLY A 731 -28.67 0.79 27.82
N LYS A 732 -29.30 -0.18 28.50
CA LYS A 732 -28.77 -1.54 28.59
C LYS A 732 -28.92 -2.26 27.25
N THR A 733 -27.77 -2.56 26.68
CA THR A 733 -27.38 -3.88 26.18
C THR A 733 -28.37 -5.02 26.54
N HIS A 734 -28.89 -5.65 25.49
CA HIS A 734 -29.83 -6.77 25.52
C HIS A 734 -29.27 -8.11 26.08
N SER A 735 -28.12 -8.13 26.78
CA SER A 735 -27.39 -9.38 27.01
C SER A 735 -28.06 -10.34 28.02
N GLY A 736 -28.79 -9.82 29.02
CA GLY A 736 -29.47 -10.68 30.01
C GLY A 736 -30.71 -11.40 29.46
N VAL A 737 -31.46 -10.74 28.58
CA VAL A 737 -32.62 -11.32 27.90
C VAL A 737 -32.16 -12.23 26.77
N ILE A 738 -31.10 -11.85 26.03
CA ILE A 738 -30.50 -12.70 24.98
C ILE A 738 -29.88 -13.96 25.57
N HIS A 739 -29.22 -13.92 26.74
CA HIS A 739 -28.68 -15.14 27.36
C HIS A 739 -29.80 -16.09 27.82
N GLN A 740 -30.88 -15.54 28.40
CA GLN A 740 -32.05 -16.36 28.79
C GLN A 740 -32.85 -16.90 27.59
N LEU A 741 -32.91 -16.15 26.48
CA LEU A 741 -33.52 -16.60 25.23
C LEU A 741 -32.62 -17.62 24.53
N ASN A 742 -31.29 -17.44 24.52
CA ASN A 742 -30.34 -18.40 23.94
C ASN A 742 -30.31 -19.72 24.72
N ASP A 743 -30.33 -19.69 26.06
CA ASP A 743 -30.42 -20.91 26.88
C ASP A 743 -31.76 -21.63 26.66
N LYS A 744 -32.86 -20.88 26.54
CA LYS A 744 -34.18 -21.45 26.20
C LYS A 744 -34.22 -22.00 24.77
N MET A 745 -33.57 -21.34 23.82
CA MET A 745 -33.48 -21.78 22.42
C MET A 745 -32.61 -23.05 22.31
N ALA A 746 -31.52 -23.15 23.09
CA ALA A 746 -30.68 -24.34 23.16
C ALA A 746 -31.40 -25.55 23.78
N GLY A 747 -32.34 -25.32 24.71
CA GLY A 747 -33.15 -26.37 25.35
C GLY A 747 -34.47 -26.70 24.67
N PHE A 748 -34.92 -25.92 23.68
CA PHE A 748 -36.22 -26.11 23.03
C PHE A 748 -36.15 -27.22 21.98
N LYS A 749 -37.04 -28.21 22.10
CA LYS A 749 -37.15 -29.29 21.11
C LYS A 749 -38.18 -28.89 20.06
N MET A 750 -37.82 -29.03 18.77
CA MET A 750 -38.70 -28.76 17.63
C MET A 750 -39.86 -29.77 17.48
N SER A 751 -39.91 -30.78 18.35
CA SER A 751 -41.02 -31.71 18.44
C SER A 751 -41.43 -32.00 19.88
N ILE A 752 -42.74 -32.21 20.07
CA ILE A 752 -43.34 -32.64 21.34
C ILE A 752 -44.23 -33.87 21.12
N ASP A 753 -44.15 -34.83 22.05
CA ASP A 753 -45.00 -36.03 22.07
C ASP A 753 -46.02 -35.90 23.21
N ILE A 754 -47.30 -35.96 22.84
CA ILE A 754 -48.43 -35.86 23.79
C ILE A 754 -49.23 -37.17 23.87
N ARG A 755 -48.73 -38.27 23.29
CA ARG A 755 -49.40 -39.57 23.36
C ARG A 755 -49.50 -40.07 24.81
N GLY A 756 -50.63 -40.70 25.14
CA GLY A 756 -50.88 -41.28 26.46
C GLY A 756 -51.27 -40.27 27.55
N LYS A 757 -51.35 -38.97 27.24
CA LYS A 757 -51.86 -37.94 28.16
C LYS A 757 -53.38 -37.85 28.12
N LYS A 758 -54.00 -37.52 29.25
CA LYS A 758 -55.43 -37.17 29.31
C LYS A 758 -55.67 -35.81 28.64
N ALA A 759 -56.88 -35.56 28.15
CA ALA A 759 -57.23 -34.37 27.38
C ALA A 759 -56.92 -33.04 28.10
N GLU A 760 -57.26 -32.93 29.39
CA GLU A 760 -57.01 -31.72 30.19
C GLU A 760 -55.51 -31.45 30.40
N GLU A 761 -54.71 -32.51 30.61
CA GLU A 761 -53.26 -32.40 30.73
C GLU A 761 -52.65 -31.99 29.39
N ALA A 762 -53.07 -32.62 28.29
CA ALA A 762 -52.56 -32.32 26.96
C ALA A 762 -52.80 -30.85 26.55
N SER A 763 -53.97 -30.29 26.85
CA SER A 763 -54.28 -28.87 26.58
C SER A 763 -53.27 -27.92 27.22
N THR A 764 -52.94 -28.14 28.50
CA THR A 764 -51.99 -27.30 29.24
C THR A 764 -50.57 -27.42 28.67
N PHE A 765 -50.17 -28.61 28.23
CA PHE A 765 -48.87 -28.84 27.61
C PHE A 765 -48.77 -28.20 26.21
N ILE A 766 -49.83 -28.28 25.41
CA ILE A 766 -49.89 -27.69 24.07
C ILE A 766 -49.79 -26.16 24.16
N ALA A 767 -50.61 -25.52 25.00
CA ALA A 767 -50.61 -24.06 25.16
C ALA A 767 -49.23 -23.52 25.54
N ARG A 768 -48.61 -24.13 26.57
CA ARG A 768 -47.28 -23.73 27.03
C ARG A 768 -46.19 -23.94 25.97
N TYR A 769 -46.31 -25.00 25.16
CA TYR A 769 -45.33 -25.31 24.12
C TYR A 769 -45.44 -24.35 22.93
N ILE A 770 -46.66 -24.00 22.52
CA ILE A 770 -46.92 -23.02 21.46
C ILE A 770 -46.46 -21.62 21.90
N ASP A 771 -46.79 -21.20 23.12
CA ASP A 771 -46.31 -19.92 23.66
C ASP A 771 -44.78 -19.83 23.68
N GLN A 772 -44.10 -20.94 23.99
CA GLN A 772 -42.64 -21.01 23.93
C GLN A 772 -42.10 -20.94 22.49
N ALA A 773 -42.75 -21.62 21.54
CA ALA A 773 -42.36 -21.56 20.13
C ALA A 773 -42.49 -20.14 19.56
N ILE A 774 -43.59 -19.45 19.88
CA ILE A 774 -43.84 -18.05 19.49
C ILE A 774 -42.82 -17.12 20.15
N LEU A 775 -42.57 -17.26 21.45
CA LEU A 775 -41.59 -16.43 22.18
C LEU A 775 -40.17 -16.59 21.62
N LEU A 776 -39.81 -17.78 21.15
CA LEU A 776 -38.51 -18.09 20.56
C LEU A 776 -38.45 -17.83 19.04
N ASN A 777 -39.52 -17.31 18.44
CA ASN A 777 -39.63 -17.03 17.01
C ASN A 777 -39.32 -18.25 16.12
N VAL A 778 -39.77 -19.43 16.56
CA VAL A 778 -39.58 -20.69 15.82
C VAL A 778 -40.57 -20.74 14.66
N LYS A 779 -40.09 -20.98 13.44
CA LYS A 779 -40.93 -20.97 12.23
C LYS A 779 -41.87 -22.16 12.11
N GLU A 780 -41.46 -23.33 12.60
CA GLU A 780 -42.21 -24.58 12.44
C GLU A 780 -41.94 -25.55 13.60
N VAL A 781 -42.99 -26.20 14.11
CA VAL A 781 -42.89 -27.24 15.15
C VAL A 781 -43.74 -28.47 14.80
N ARG A 782 -43.36 -29.64 15.35
CA ARG A 782 -44.08 -30.91 15.11
C ARG A 782 -44.70 -31.46 16.40
N ILE A 783 -46.00 -31.73 16.37
CA ILE A 783 -46.74 -32.22 17.54
C ILE A 783 -47.26 -33.63 17.25
N LEU A 784 -46.72 -34.61 17.98
CA LEU A 784 -47.09 -36.02 17.88
C LEU A 784 -48.21 -36.34 18.88
N HIS A 785 -49.42 -36.58 18.37
CA HIS A 785 -50.61 -36.87 19.18
C HIS A 785 -51.17 -38.29 18.98
N GLY A 786 -50.68 -39.02 17.97
CA GLY A 786 -51.09 -40.39 17.66
C GLY A 786 -52.40 -40.47 16.85
N LYS A 787 -52.65 -41.67 16.28
CA LYS A 787 -53.76 -41.96 15.34
C LYS A 787 -55.01 -42.57 16.00
N GLY A 788 -55.18 -42.50 17.32
CA GLY A 788 -56.31 -43.12 18.05
C GLY A 788 -57.68 -42.55 17.66
N ASP A 789 -58.63 -42.46 18.61
CA ASP A 789 -60.00 -41.94 18.35
C ASP A 789 -60.06 -40.43 17.97
N GLY A 790 -58.94 -39.80 17.63
CA GLY A 790 -58.88 -38.41 17.15
C GLY A 790 -59.06 -37.34 18.22
N VAL A 791 -59.31 -37.71 19.49
CA VAL A 791 -59.59 -36.77 20.59
C VAL A 791 -58.47 -35.73 20.79
N LEU A 792 -57.22 -36.17 20.87
CA LEU A 792 -56.07 -35.28 21.04
C LEU A 792 -55.78 -34.43 19.79
N ARG A 793 -56.09 -34.96 18.60
CA ARG A 793 -55.96 -34.22 17.32
C ARG A 793 -56.96 -33.07 17.27
N ASN A 794 -58.22 -33.35 17.57
CA ASN A 794 -59.29 -32.36 17.55
C ASN A 794 -59.03 -31.25 18.58
N LEU A 795 -58.62 -31.61 19.78
CA LEU A 795 -58.28 -30.65 20.84
C LEU A 795 -57.08 -29.77 20.45
N LEU A 796 -56.06 -30.34 19.79
CA LEU A 796 -54.93 -29.57 19.25
C LEU A 796 -55.37 -28.61 18.14
N HIS A 797 -56.16 -29.08 17.18
CA HIS A 797 -56.63 -28.26 16.05
C HIS A 797 -57.58 -27.15 16.50
N GLU A 798 -58.41 -27.39 17.52
CA GLU A 798 -59.26 -26.37 18.14
C GLU A 798 -58.41 -25.26 18.79
N HIS A 799 -57.40 -25.64 19.58
CA HIS A 799 -56.50 -24.68 20.20
C HIS A 799 -55.67 -23.87 19.19
N LEU A 800 -55.23 -24.51 18.09
CA LEU A 800 -54.47 -23.85 17.03
C LEU A 800 -55.30 -22.86 16.22
N ARG A 801 -56.62 -23.08 16.07
CA ARG A 801 -57.52 -22.12 15.40
C ARG A 801 -57.71 -20.84 16.19
N ASP A 802 -57.67 -20.92 17.52
CA ASP A 802 -57.84 -19.76 18.40
C ASP A 802 -56.53 -18.96 18.60
N THR A 803 -55.39 -19.48 18.12
CA THR A 803 -54.08 -18.82 18.26
C THR A 803 -53.80 -17.95 17.04
N ARG A 804 -53.71 -16.63 17.23
CA ARG A 804 -53.62 -15.64 16.14
C ARG A 804 -52.30 -15.67 15.38
N GLU A 805 -51.24 -16.17 16.02
CA GLU A 805 -49.86 -16.22 15.56
C GLU A 805 -49.55 -17.47 14.71
N VAL A 806 -50.52 -18.40 14.56
CA VAL A 806 -50.40 -19.59 13.71
C VAL A 806 -50.84 -19.24 12.29
N VAL A 807 -49.96 -19.42 11.30
CA VAL A 807 -50.23 -19.16 9.89
C VAL A 807 -50.93 -20.34 9.23
N SER A 808 -50.45 -21.56 9.50
CA SER A 808 -51.08 -22.78 9.02
C SER A 808 -50.75 -23.96 9.92
N PHE A 809 -51.64 -24.96 9.94
CA PHE A 809 -51.38 -26.25 10.55
C PHE A 809 -51.96 -27.35 9.67
N GLU A 810 -51.18 -28.41 9.44
CA GLU A 810 -51.51 -29.51 8.54
C GLU A 810 -51.06 -30.83 9.15
N ASP A 811 -51.73 -31.92 8.79
CA ASP A 811 -51.24 -33.25 9.14
C ASP A 811 -49.96 -33.54 8.34
N GLU A 812 -48.99 -34.22 8.96
CA GLU A 812 -47.73 -34.59 8.33
C GLU A 812 -47.95 -35.60 7.19
N SER A 813 -46.99 -35.66 6.25
CA SER A 813 -46.97 -36.62 5.14
C SER A 813 -47.11 -38.09 5.60
N LEU A 814 -47.74 -38.93 4.78
CA LEU A 814 -48.02 -40.35 5.09
C LEU A 814 -46.76 -41.15 5.47
N GLU A 815 -45.61 -40.83 4.88
CA GLU A 815 -44.31 -41.46 5.15
C GLU A 815 -43.67 -41.05 6.49
N ARG A 816 -44.12 -39.94 7.09
CA ARG A 816 -43.52 -39.34 8.31
C ARG A 816 -44.48 -39.22 9.49
N GLY A 817 -45.58 -39.97 9.46
CA GLY A 817 -46.51 -40.09 10.59
C GLY A 817 -47.98 -39.87 10.24
N GLY A 818 -48.28 -39.30 9.07
CA GLY A 818 -49.64 -39.06 8.60
C GLY A 818 -50.49 -38.29 9.61
N HIS A 819 -51.77 -38.67 9.71
CA HIS A 819 -52.75 -38.14 10.68
C HIS A 819 -52.41 -38.34 12.18
N GLY A 820 -51.22 -38.87 12.53
CA GLY A 820 -50.77 -38.99 13.92
C GLY A 820 -49.89 -37.81 14.37
N VAL A 821 -49.50 -36.93 13.45
CA VAL A 821 -48.60 -35.81 13.67
C VAL A 821 -49.18 -34.57 12.98
N THR A 822 -49.22 -33.45 13.69
CA THR A 822 -49.58 -32.14 13.13
C THR A 822 -48.34 -31.26 13.05
N ILE A 823 -48.09 -30.66 11.89
CA ILE A 823 -47.08 -29.61 11.68
C ILE A 823 -47.77 -28.27 11.88
N VAL A 824 -47.16 -27.39 12.66
CA VAL A 824 -47.67 -26.03 12.93
C VAL A 824 -46.63 -25.02 12.47
N ARG A 825 -47.06 -24.03 11.67
CA ARG A 825 -46.24 -22.92 11.17
C ARG A 825 -46.71 -21.60 11.78
N PHE A 826 -45.77 -20.82 12.29
CA PHE A 826 -46.02 -19.53 12.92
C PHE A 826 -45.62 -18.36 12.00
N SER A 827 -46.17 -17.17 12.26
CA SER A 827 -46.01 -15.95 11.45
C SER A 827 -44.65 -15.27 11.59
#